data_AF-A0A4S4MYN2-F1
#
_entry.id   AF-A0A4S4MYN2-F1
#
_cell.length_a   1.000
_cell.length_b   1.000
_cell.length_c   1.000
_cell.angle_alpha   90.00
_cell.angle_beta   90.00
_cell.angle_gamma   90.00
#
_symmetry.space_group_name_H-M   'P 1'
#
loop_
_entity.id
_entity.type
_entity.pdbx_description
1 polymer ?
#
loop_
_entity_poly.entity_id
_entity_poly.type
_entity_poly.pdbx_seq_one_letter_code
_entity_poly.pdbx_strand_id
1 'polypeptide(L)'
;MPSIQHYGDLADLTEKSKLASPCLPVHYIRFVRTQTIHAGVPDAQARHSILNVLLRKAPHTLSFDEIRSIAARAHGYVGADLSAVVREAGTVAIKRWLSSQSSDPPSDLPSVDQDTSPRLTFQDLLTSLTSVRPSALRSVFLDTVPVRYSDIGGQAETIQKLREMIEWPLMHPEAFERLGVRSPKGVLLYGPPGCSKTLLVRACATESGVNFVAVKGPEVSQALPIHYLTLASVLIIAQLLNKFVGESERAVREIFRKARTASPSIIFFDEIDALASSRSDSDSGGSHDGVLTSLLNEMDGVQELLGVTVVAATNRPDVIDSALMRPGRLDRILYVGPPDQAGREEILRIRIKKMSVELGLDIPQIAYLAEGCSGAEMTALCQEAALLTMKMNIDAPHVPQEAFISAAKAMKKQITPDVVARYKPNVSGEITEGTLSGGKARMERIAHELLKTKKFTLIPEFQVDPLPKTNPILIGHRWKEYHEALGLKSIIYFSWYMVQTEKEDMLHVLDFPYNGETRFNRIMEGKLTDNKHHFIRNHGGVPDIDRDAYYLEIGGLVNKPVRLTLKDLMDPTKFPQAELTVSLQCSGTRRTEQIGLYPGDGDELINAPWGEGAIGTAVYRGVPLKKVLKIACGGVKPECQHMEFIGADTYFKKLEVFNYAVSVPYRKVRQNEEVLLAWEMNGKPLPKIHGGPLRVVVSGYIGARSTKWVYKINALSVPSYGPVQRAEYLYYNQQIGKHNSLISNGFSIGQMPVSSAIMSPRDKEVIIHDGNIHLEGWSYSGGGNWVERVEVSPDGGHVWYAVEPKNMTEKHYHAWRLWKVDLPVEAEGWLEFVVRTWDSSNNTEPTFVRSAWKYVESVLPIA
;
A
#
# COMPACT_ATOMS: atom_id res chain seq x y z
N MET A 1 67.29 48.30 9.87
CA MET A 1 67.61 49.75 9.77
C MET A 1 66.30 50.53 9.83
N PRO A 2 66.28 51.68 10.53
CA PRO A 2 65.25 52.06 11.53
C PRO A 2 64.14 52.96 10.93
N SER A 3 62.96 53.12 11.53
CA SER A 3 62.65 54.08 12.63
C SER A 3 61.10 54.28 12.66
N ILE A 4 60.40 54.25 13.82
CA ILE A 4 59.98 55.38 14.71
C ILE A 4 58.58 55.98 14.38
N GLN A 5 57.71 56.03 15.44
CA GLN A 5 56.60 56.97 15.75
C GLN A 5 55.38 57.08 14.81
N HIS A 6 54.17 57.52 15.19
CA HIS A 6 53.35 57.68 16.41
C HIS A 6 51.94 58.11 15.89
N TYR A 7 50.90 58.02 16.74
CA TYR A 7 49.61 58.77 16.80
C TYR A 7 49.15 59.63 15.58
N GLY A 8 47.89 59.69 15.18
CA GLY A 8 46.63 59.28 15.79
C GLY A 8 45.45 59.99 15.10
N ASP A 9 44.24 59.67 15.59
CA ASP A 9 43.04 60.51 15.68
C ASP A 9 42.20 60.90 14.45
N LEU A 10 41.00 60.30 14.47
CA LEU A 10 39.66 60.92 14.54
C LEU A 10 39.02 61.63 13.33
N ALA A 11 37.70 61.40 13.28
CA ALA A 11 36.63 62.25 12.77
C ALA A 11 36.37 62.21 11.26
N ASP A 12 35.13 62.22 10.74
CA ASP A 12 33.79 61.98 11.28
C ASP A 12 32.82 62.07 10.06
N LEU A 13 31.60 61.54 10.22
CA LEU A 13 30.35 62.01 9.59
C LEU A 13 30.13 61.91 8.06
N THR A 14 29.34 60.89 7.69
CA THR A 14 28.04 60.96 6.97
C THR A 14 27.75 62.06 5.93
N GLU A 15 27.33 61.68 4.70
CA GLU A 15 26.03 62.10 4.11
C GLU A 15 25.65 61.43 2.76
N LYS A 16 24.41 60.90 2.72
CA LYS A 16 23.36 60.94 1.68
C LYS A 16 23.65 60.67 0.17
N SER A 17 23.08 59.54 -0.26
CA SER A 17 22.16 59.33 -1.41
C SER A 17 22.44 59.97 -2.77
N LYS A 18 22.54 59.13 -3.82
CA LYS A 18 21.86 59.34 -5.12
C LYS A 18 21.79 58.03 -5.93
N LEU A 19 20.60 57.80 -6.50
CA LEU A 19 20.20 56.69 -7.35
C LEU A 19 21.03 56.56 -8.63
N ALA A 20 21.18 55.33 -9.12
CA ALA A 20 20.85 54.95 -10.50
C ALA A 20 20.88 53.42 -10.65
N SER A 21 19.74 52.81 -10.99
CA SER A 21 19.67 51.48 -11.62
C SER A 21 19.83 51.65 -13.13
N PRO A 22 20.39 50.65 -13.83
CA PRO A 22 19.57 49.97 -14.84
C PRO A 22 19.73 48.43 -14.82
N CYS A 23 18.69 47.78 -15.34
CA CYS A 23 18.38 46.36 -15.23
C CYS A 23 19.27 45.41 -16.07
N LEU A 24 19.30 44.13 -15.62
CA LEU A 24 19.26 42.83 -16.35
C LEU A 24 20.42 41.86 -16.00
N PRO A 25 20.25 40.51 -16.03
CA PRO A 25 19.03 39.70 -16.25
C PRO A 25 18.71 38.73 -15.08
N VAL A 26 17.42 38.47 -14.86
CA VAL A 26 16.93 37.33 -14.08
C VAL A 26 16.96 36.09 -14.98
N HIS A 27 17.67 35.04 -14.57
CA HIS A 27 17.69 33.76 -15.28
C HIS A 27 16.91 32.69 -14.53
N TYR A 28 15.81 32.25 -15.16
CA TYR A 28 15.04 31.07 -14.78
C TYR A 28 15.66 29.83 -15.43
N ILE A 29 15.82 28.75 -14.67
CA ILE A 29 16.12 27.44 -15.24
C ILE A 29 14.81 26.74 -15.59
N ARG A 30 14.60 26.51 -16.89
CA ARG A 30 13.50 25.73 -17.47
C ARG A 30 14.06 24.38 -17.90
N PHE A 31 13.60 23.29 -17.29
CA PHE A 31 13.93 21.93 -17.75
C PHE A 31 13.17 21.60 -19.04
N VAL A 32 13.90 21.19 -20.08
CA VAL A 32 13.32 20.61 -21.30
C VAL A 32 13.14 19.10 -21.08
N ARG A 33 11.88 18.65 -21.02
CA ARG A 33 11.52 17.22 -21.10
C ARG A 33 11.20 16.87 -22.55
N THR A 34 11.79 15.80 -23.09
CA THR A 34 11.23 15.08 -24.23
C THR A 34 9.90 14.45 -23.80
N GLN A 35 8.80 14.91 -24.39
CA GLN A 35 7.45 14.45 -24.11
C GLN A 35 6.92 13.74 -25.35
N THR A 36 6.65 12.44 -25.26
CA THR A 36 5.90 11.72 -26.30
C THR A 36 4.44 12.12 -26.18
N ILE A 37 3.89 12.80 -27.19
CA ILE A 37 2.50 13.26 -27.20
C ILE A 37 1.61 12.11 -27.69
N HIS A 38 0.80 11.55 -26.79
CA HIS A 38 -0.31 10.67 -27.16
C HIS A 38 -1.55 11.51 -27.42
N ALA A 39 -2.07 11.48 -28.65
CA ALA A 39 -3.36 12.08 -28.97
C ALA A 39 -4.49 11.24 -28.34
N GLY A 40 -5.21 11.82 -27.38
CA GLY A 40 -6.38 11.19 -26.74
C GLY A 40 -7.58 11.07 -27.69
N VAL A 41 -8.60 10.33 -27.27
CA VAL A 41 -9.90 10.30 -27.97
C VAL A 41 -10.51 11.71 -27.88
N PRO A 42 -10.99 12.30 -29.00
CA PRO A 42 -11.49 13.67 -29.01
C PRO A 42 -12.73 13.81 -28.12
N ASP A 43 -12.75 14.83 -27.28
CA ASP A 43 -13.93 15.24 -26.50
C ASP A 43 -15.04 15.81 -27.43
N ALA A 44 -16.21 16.14 -26.86
CA ALA A 44 -17.33 16.62 -27.67
C ALA A 44 -16.99 17.89 -28.48
N GLN A 45 -16.16 18.78 -27.93
CA GLN A 45 -15.75 20.02 -28.59
C GLN A 45 -14.73 19.76 -29.73
N ALA A 46 -13.81 18.84 -29.52
CA ALA A 46 -12.87 18.38 -30.53
C ALA A 46 -13.60 17.60 -31.65
N ARG A 47 -14.57 16.75 -31.32
CA ARG A 47 -15.42 16.07 -32.31
C ARG A 47 -16.25 17.06 -33.12
N HIS A 48 -16.79 18.10 -32.49
CA HIS A 48 -17.48 19.19 -33.18
C HIS A 48 -16.54 19.89 -34.17
N SER A 49 -15.30 20.17 -33.75
CA SER A 49 -14.29 20.79 -34.61
C SER A 49 -13.91 19.88 -35.79
N ILE A 50 -13.76 18.57 -35.56
CA ILE A 50 -13.51 17.57 -36.60
C ILE A 50 -14.68 17.48 -37.58
N LEU A 51 -15.92 17.41 -37.09
CA LEU A 51 -17.12 17.39 -37.94
C LEU A 51 -17.24 18.64 -38.79
N ASN A 52 -16.95 19.83 -38.24
CA ASN A 52 -16.89 21.07 -39.02
C ASN A 52 -15.87 20.99 -40.16
N VAL A 53 -14.69 20.40 -39.90
CA VAL A 53 -13.65 20.23 -40.93
C VAL A 53 -14.07 19.21 -42.00
N LEU A 54 -14.72 18.11 -41.60
CA LEU A 54 -15.18 17.08 -42.53
C LEU A 54 -16.36 17.56 -43.39
N LEU A 55 -17.32 18.26 -42.77
CA LEU A 55 -18.52 18.79 -43.43
C LEU A 55 -18.23 20.01 -44.32
N ARG A 56 -17.10 20.71 -44.15
CA ARG A 56 -16.65 21.75 -45.10
C ARG A 56 -16.52 21.26 -46.53
N LYS A 57 -16.23 19.96 -46.71
CA LYS A 57 -16.03 19.34 -48.03
C LYS A 57 -17.30 18.70 -48.60
N ALA A 58 -18.41 18.73 -47.87
CA ALA A 58 -19.65 18.08 -48.27
C ALA A 58 -20.83 19.06 -48.20
N PRO A 59 -21.65 19.19 -49.27
CA PRO A 59 -22.83 20.06 -49.23
C PRO A 59 -23.86 19.53 -48.21
N HIS A 60 -24.25 20.37 -47.25
CA HIS A 60 -25.14 20.00 -46.15
C HIS A 60 -26.10 21.14 -45.79
N THR A 61 -27.18 20.81 -45.07
CA THR A 61 -28.19 21.76 -44.56
C THR A 61 -28.14 21.94 -43.03
N LEU A 62 -27.11 21.39 -42.39
CA LEU A 62 -26.96 21.35 -40.93
C LEU A 62 -26.66 22.72 -40.33
N SER A 63 -27.38 23.06 -39.27
CA SER A 63 -27.08 24.20 -38.40
C SER A 63 -25.94 23.89 -37.43
N PHE A 64 -25.38 24.94 -36.83
CA PHE A 64 -24.30 24.83 -35.85
C PHE A 64 -24.70 24.00 -34.62
N ASP A 65 -25.94 24.17 -34.12
CA ASP A 65 -26.45 23.43 -32.95
C ASP A 65 -26.71 21.96 -33.26
N GLU A 66 -27.11 21.63 -34.50
CA GLU A 66 -27.26 20.26 -34.97
C GLU A 66 -25.91 19.54 -35.05
N ILE A 67 -24.86 20.20 -35.56
CA ILE A 67 -23.50 19.62 -35.59
C ILE A 67 -22.98 19.40 -34.17
N ARG A 68 -23.23 20.34 -33.25
CA ARG A 68 -22.90 20.20 -31.83
C ARG A 68 -23.64 19.02 -31.20
N SER A 69 -24.92 18.83 -31.51
CA SER A 69 -25.74 17.71 -31.03
C SER A 69 -25.19 16.35 -31.53
N ILE A 70 -24.80 16.26 -32.80
CA ILE A 70 -24.15 15.07 -33.38
C ILE A 70 -22.81 14.79 -32.67
N ALA A 71 -22.00 15.83 -32.45
CA ALA A 71 -20.71 15.70 -31.76
C ALA A 71 -20.85 15.22 -30.31
N ALA A 72 -21.88 15.70 -29.60
CA ALA A 72 -22.22 15.22 -28.26
C ALA A 72 -22.55 13.72 -28.30
N ARG A 73 -23.44 13.30 -29.22
CA ARG A 73 -23.89 11.90 -29.35
C ARG A 73 -22.84 10.92 -29.87
N ALA A 74 -21.80 11.39 -30.55
CA ALA A 74 -20.73 10.57 -31.11
C ALA A 74 -19.66 10.17 -30.05
N HIS A 75 -20.08 9.62 -28.93
CA HIS A 75 -19.16 9.19 -27.85
C HIS A 75 -18.23 8.05 -28.32
N GLY A 76 -16.92 8.24 -28.10
CA GLY A 76 -15.90 7.24 -28.46
C GLY A 76 -15.50 7.21 -29.95
N TYR A 77 -16.07 8.09 -30.78
CA TYR A 77 -15.70 8.21 -32.19
C TYR A 77 -14.38 8.97 -32.33
N VAL A 78 -13.44 8.42 -33.10
CA VAL A 78 -12.24 9.14 -33.55
C VAL A 78 -12.47 9.81 -34.90
N GLY A 79 -11.53 10.64 -35.37
CA GLY A 79 -11.69 11.35 -36.65
C GLY A 79 -11.94 10.43 -37.86
N ALA A 80 -11.38 9.22 -37.85
CA ALA A 80 -11.67 8.21 -38.87
C ALA A 80 -13.12 7.70 -38.82
N ASP A 81 -13.70 7.53 -37.63
CA ASP A 81 -15.09 7.09 -37.46
C ASP A 81 -16.07 8.19 -37.89
N LEU A 82 -15.81 9.43 -37.49
CA LEU A 82 -16.62 10.59 -37.92
C LEU A 82 -16.56 10.78 -39.44
N SER A 83 -15.40 10.52 -40.05
CA SER A 83 -15.26 10.52 -41.51
C SER A 83 -16.08 9.40 -42.16
N ALA A 84 -16.09 8.20 -41.57
CA ALA A 84 -16.93 7.09 -42.04
C ALA A 84 -18.43 7.40 -41.91
N VAL A 85 -18.86 8.01 -40.80
CA VAL A 85 -20.25 8.47 -40.59
C VAL A 85 -20.66 9.46 -41.67
N VAL A 86 -19.84 10.47 -41.96
CA VAL A 86 -20.12 11.48 -43.00
C VAL A 86 -20.18 10.84 -44.39
N ARG A 87 -19.30 9.87 -44.68
CA ARG A 87 -19.30 9.14 -45.96
C ARG A 87 -20.53 8.26 -46.14
N GLU A 88 -20.94 7.57 -45.08
CA GLU A 88 -22.12 6.71 -45.10
C GLU A 88 -23.40 7.54 -45.21
N ALA A 89 -23.50 8.63 -44.45
CA ALA A 89 -24.58 9.60 -44.57
C ALA A 89 -24.63 10.20 -45.98
N GLY A 90 -23.47 10.44 -46.61
CA GLY A 90 -23.40 10.90 -48.00
C GLY A 90 -23.97 9.87 -48.98
N THR A 91 -23.73 8.58 -48.73
CA THR A 91 -24.29 7.49 -49.53
C THR A 91 -25.81 7.40 -49.37
N VAL A 92 -26.33 7.61 -48.15
CA VAL A 92 -27.78 7.69 -47.87
C VAL A 92 -28.40 8.89 -48.57
N ALA A 93 -27.75 10.07 -48.51
CA ALA A 93 -28.20 11.28 -49.18
C ALA A 93 -28.22 11.12 -50.71
N ILE A 94 -27.21 10.48 -51.30
CA ILE A 94 -27.17 10.16 -52.74
C ILE A 94 -28.28 9.18 -53.13
N LYS A 95 -28.50 8.12 -52.34
CA LYS A 95 -29.60 7.16 -52.59
C LYS A 95 -30.97 7.84 -52.51
N ARG A 96 -31.18 8.73 -51.54
CA ARG A 96 -32.40 9.55 -51.42
C ARG A 96 -32.59 10.42 -52.66
N TRP A 97 -31.53 11.11 -53.10
CA TRP A 97 -31.56 12.00 -54.26
C TRP A 97 -31.83 11.24 -55.57
N LEU A 98 -31.19 10.08 -55.80
CA LEU A 98 -31.46 9.23 -56.96
C LEU A 98 -32.89 8.66 -56.96
N SER A 99 -33.42 8.33 -55.78
CA SER A 99 -34.81 7.86 -55.63
C SER A 99 -35.82 8.97 -55.90
N SER A 100 -35.47 10.24 -55.62
CA SER A 100 -36.33 11.40 -55.96
C SER A 100 -36.28 11.82 -57.43
N GLN A 101 -35.33 11.31 -58.22
CA GLN A 101 -35.27 11.54 -59.66
C GLN A 101 -35.95 10.45 -60.50
N SER A 102 -36.29 9.32 -59.89
CA SER A 102 -36.86 8.15 -60.59
C SER A 102 -38.40 8.08 -60.54
N SER A 103 -39.05 9.12 -60.00
CA SER A 103 -40.49 9.32 -60.15
C SER A 103 -40.78 10.19 -61.38
N ASP A 104 -41.47 9.63 -62.38
CA ASP A 104 -42.03 10.37 -63.52
C ASP A 104 -42.86 11.58 -63.06
N PRO A 105 -42.83 12.73 -63.77
CA PRO A 105 -43.51 13.95 -63.34
C PRO A 105 -45.00 13.92 -63.70
N PRO A 106 -45.92 14.37 -62.83
CA PRO A 106 -47.13 15.02 -63.28
C PRO A 106 -46.85 16.49 -63.58
N SER A 107 -47.31 16.93 -64.74
CA SER A 107 -47.31 18.30 -65.23
C SER A 107 -48.02 19.27 -64.28
N ASP A 108 -47.31 20.33 -63.87
CA ASP A 108 -47.69 21.75 -63.98
C ASP A 108 -47.11 22.61 -62.83
N LEU A 109 -46.58 23.78 -63.22
CA LEU A 109 -46.20 24.97 -62.42
C LEU A 109 -44.75 25.07 -61.85
N PRO A 110 -44.24 26.32 -61.63
CA PRO A 110 -42.97 26.77 -62.19
C PRO A 110 -41.75 26.62 -61.27
N SER A 111 -40.60 26.67 -61.94
CA SER A 111 -39.22 26.71 -61.44
C SER A 111 -39.02 27.39 -60.09
N VAL A 112 -38.69 26.58 -59.08
CA VAL A 112 -37.93 27.01 -57.90
C VAL A 112 -36.74 26.06 -57.79
N ASP A 113 -35.54 26.64 -57.83
CA ASP A 113 -34.20 26.04 -57.79
C ASP A 113 -34.14 24.54 -57.48
N GLN A 114 -34.04 23.72 -58.53
CA GLN A 114 -33.67 22.31 -58.37
C GLN A 114 -32.24 22.25 -57.83
N ASP A 115 -32.13 21.90 -56.56
CA ASP A 115 -30.87 21.71 -55.84
C ASP A 115 -30.03 20.65 -56.58
N THR A 116 -29.06 21.12 -57.35
CA THR A 116 -28.31 20.36 -58.37
C THR A 116 -27.33 19.34 -57.77
N SER A 117 -27.33 19.17 -56.45
CA SER A 117 -26.42 18.24 -55.75
C SER A 117 -27.07 17.59 -54.52
N PRO A 118 -26.75 16.31 -54.23
CA PRO A 118 -27.25 15.64 -53.03
C PRO A 118 -26.70 16.31 -51.77
N ARG A 119 -27.58 16.86 -50.93
CA ARG A 119 -27.20 17.46 -49.64
C ARG A 119 -27.40 16.50 -48.48
N LEU A 120 -26.45 16.52 -47.56
CA LEU A 120 -26.54 15.87 -46.25
C LEU A 120 -27.54 16.60 -45.35
N THR A 121 -28.40 15.85 -44.68
CA THR A 121 -29.34 16.35 -43.66
C THR A 121 -28.96 15.82 -42.28
N PHE A 122 -29.53 16.42 -41.22
CA PHE A 122 -29.36 15.97 -39.84
C PHE A 122 -29.75 14.50 -39.65
N GLN A 123 -30.83 14.07 -40.30
CA GLN A 123 -31.33 12.71 -40.19
C GLN A 123 -30.39 11.67 -40.82
N ASP A 124 -29.68 12.03 -41.89
CA ASP A 124 -28.72 11.12 -42.53
C ASP A 124 -27.55 10.82 -41.60
N LEU A 125 -27.02 11.85 -40.93
CA LEU A 125 -25.93 11.70 -39.96
C LEU A 125 -26.39 10.96 -38.70
N LEU A 126 -27.60 11.21 -38.20
CA LEU A 126 -28.13 10.46 -37.06
C LEU A 126 -28.32 8.98 -37.36
N THR A 127 -28.80 8.65 -38.56
CA THR A 127 -29.00 7.26 -38.97
C THR A 127 -27.65 6.56 -39.16
N SER A 128 -26.70 7.21 -39.84
CA SER A 128 -25.35 6.67 -40.05
C SER A 128 -24.51 6.60 -38.77
N LEU A 129 -24.79 7.41 -37.75
CA LEU A 129 -24.19 7.24 -36.43
C LEU A 129 -24.52 5.87 -35.82
N THR A 130 -25.74 5.36 -36.01
CA THR A 130 -26.14 4.06 -35.45
C THR A 130 -25.55 2.85 -36.19
N SER A 131 -25.20 3.01 -37.48
CA SER A 131 -24.59 1.94 -38.29
C SER A 131 -23.07 1.88 -38.16
N VAL A 132 -22.39 3.03 -38.03
CA VAL A 132 -20.93 3.08 -37.92
C VAL A 132 -20.50 2.78 -36.50
N ARG A 133 -20.00 1.56 -36.26
CA ARG A 133 -19.43 1.17 -34.96
C ARG A 133 -18.14 1.96 -34.65
N PRO A 134 -18.02 2.59 -33.47
CA PRO A 134 -16.82 3.35 -33.08
C PRO A 134 -15.59 2.46 -33.03
N SER A 135 -14.47 2.92 -33.61
CA SER A 135 -13.22 2.17 -33.62
C SER A 135 -12.66 1.97 -32.20
N ALA A 136 -12.92 2.90 -31.28
CA ALA A 136 -12.51 2.77 -29.88
C ALA A 136 -13.21 1.60 -29.13
N LEU A 137 -14.37 1.14 -29.64
CA LEU A 137 -15.20 0.12 -28.99
C LEU A 137 -15.04 -1.29 -29.59
N ARG A 138 -14.43 -1.45 -30.77
CA ARG A 138 -14.35 -2.76 -31.47
C ARG A 138 -13.47 -3.83 -30.80
N SER A 139 -12.65 -3.48 -29.81
CA SER A 139 -11.59 -4.36 -29.29
C SER A 139 -11.88 -5.11 -27.98
N VAL A 140 -13.05 -4.93 -27.33
CA VAL A 140 -13.25 -5.45 -25.94
C VAL A 140 -14.61 -6.10 -25.66
N PHE A 141 -15.59 -6.08 -26.57
CA PHE A 141 -16.88 -6.72 -26.29
C PHE A 141 -16.88 -8.19 -26.71
N LEU A 142 -17.09 -9.08 -25.73
CA LEU A 142 -17.48 -10.46 -25.96
C LEU A 142 -18.98 -10.47 -26.29
N ASP A 143 -19.33 -10.78 -27.55
CA ASP A 143 -20.70 -11.15 -27.92
C ASP A 143 -21.09 -12.39 -27.11
N THR A 144 -22.02 -12.26 -26.16
CA THR A 144 -22.57 -13.42 -25.43
C THR A 144 -24.08 -13.45 -25.54
N VAL A 145 -24.62 -14.68 -25.56
CA VAL A 145 -26.06 -14.96 -25.64
C VAL A 145 -26.80 -14.26 -24.49
N PRO A 146 -27.92 -13.54 -24.76
CA PRO A 146 -28.70 -12.86 -23.73
C PRO A 146 -29.32 -13.88 -22.75
N VAL A 147 -29.18 -13.61 -21.46
CA VAL A 147 -29.75 -14.43 -20.36
C VAL A 147 -30.81 -13.58 -19.67
N ARG A 148 -31.96 -14.15 -19.28
CA ARG A 148 -33.03 -13.42 -18.58
C ARG A 148 -33.20 -13.89 -17.14
N TYR A 149 -33.88 -13.11 -16.31
CA TYR A 149 -34.20 -13.54 -14.94
C TYR A 149 -35.06 -14.81 -14.91
N SER A 150 -35.91 -15.03 -15.93
CA SER A 150 -36.71 -16.24 -16.10
C SER A 150 -35.88 -17.52 -16.31
N ASP A 151 -34.58 -17.38 -16.62
CA ASP A 151 -33.66 -18.51 -16.79
C ASP A 151 -32.95 -18.90 -15.48
N ILE A 152 -33.21 -18.19 -14.37
CA ILE A 152 -32.56 -18.39 -13.06
C ILE A 152 -33.61 -18.80 -12.02
N GLY A 153 -33.48 -20.01 -11.47
CA GLY A 153 -34.36 -20.49 -10.40
C GLY A 153 -33.81 -20.27 -8.99
N GLY A 154 -34.69 -20.04 -8.01
CA GLY A 154 -34.40 -20.11 -6.58
C GLY A 154 -33.67 -18.93 -5.95
N GLN A 155 -33.56 -17.79 -6.65
CA GLN A 155 -32.76 -16.63 -6.21
C GLN A 155 -33.58 -15.34 -6.16
N ALA A 156 -34.88 -15.42 -5.90
CA ALA A 156 -35.79 -14.26 -5.98
C ALA A 156 -35.36 -13.07 -5.08
N GLU A 157 -34.94 -13.35 -3.84
CA GLU A 157 -34.46 -12.31 -2.92
C GLU A 157 -33.14 -11.67 -3.40
N THR A 158 -32.22 -12.49 -3.89
CA THR A 158 -30.93 -12.04 -4.45
C THR A 158 -31.15 -11.19 -5.71
N ILE A 159 -32.06 -11.62 -6.58
CA ILE A 159 -32.47 -10.88 -7.79
C ILE A 159 -33.04 -9.53 -7.39
N GLN A 160 -33.99 -9.49 -6.44
CA GLN A 160 -34.60 -8.25 -5.98
C GLN A 160 -33.55 -7.26 -5.45
N LYS A 161 -32.63 -7.70 -4.58
CA LYS A 161 -31.53 -6.86 -4.08
C LYS A 161 -30.61 -6.35 -5.19
N LEU A 162 -30.33 -7.17 -6.21
CA LEU A 162 -29.51 -6.77 -7.35
C LEU A 162 -30.21 -5.70 -8.21
N ARG A 163 -31.54 -5.81 -8.41
CA ARG A 163 -32.35 -4.81 -9.09
C ARG A 163 -32.35 -3.47 -8.35
N GLU A 164 -32.48 -3.51 -7.03
CA GLU A 164 -32.41 -2.31 -6.18
C GLU A 164 -31.06 -1.60 -6.27
N MET A 165 -29.97 -2.35 -6.42
CA MET A 165 -28.61 -1.80 -6.46
C MET A 165 -28.18 -1.33 -7.85
N ILE A 166 -28.71 -1.92 -8.92
CA ILE A 166 -28.24 -1.69 -10.30
C ILE A 166 -29.34 -1.10 -11.20
N GLU A 167 -30.54 -1.68 -11.23
CA GLU A 167 -31.64 -1.22 -12.09
C GLU A 167 -32.26 0.09 -11.59
N TRP A 168 -32.56 0.18 -10.30
CA TRP A 168 -33.29 1.34 -9.75
C TRP A 168 -32.53 2.66 -9.86
N PRO A 169 -31.21 2.73 -9.62
CA PRO A 169 -30.45 3.96 -9.85
C PRO A 169 -30.46 4.42 -11.31
N LEU A 170 -30.54 3.50 -12.26
CA LEU A 170 -30.57 3.79 -13.69
C LEU A 170 -31.96 4.20 -14.19
N MET A 171 -33.01 3.54 -13.69
CA MET A 171 -34.39 3.75 -14.11
C MET A 171 -35.08 4.89 -13.37
N HIS A 172 -34.65 5.20 -12.14
CA HIS A 172 -35.28 6.19 -11.26
C HIS A 172 -34.28 7.20 -10.63
N PRO A 173 -33.41 7.85 -11.43
CA PRO A 173 -32.38 8.76 -10.90
C PRO A 173 -32.97 9.94 -10.11
N GLU A 174 -34.11 10.49 -10.54
CA GLU A 174 -34.81 11.58 -9.87
C GLU A 174 -35.29 11.21 -8.45
N ALA A 175 -35.64 9.94 -8.22
CA ALA A 175 -36.04 9.47 -6.91
C ALA A 175 -34.85 9.39 -5.94
N PHE A 176 -33.66 8.99 -6.44
CA PHE A 176 -32.44 8.93 -5.65
C PHE A 176 -31.95 10.34 -5.25
N GLU A 177 -32.02 11.29 -6.17
CA GLU A 177 -31.67 12.69 -5.90
C GLU A 177 -32.62 13.32 -4.88
N ARG A 178 -33.95 13.16 -5.08
CA ARG A 178 -34.96 13.69 -4.16
C ARG A 178 -34.86 13.10 -2.75
N LEU A 179 -34.53 11.81 -2.62
CA LEU A 179 -34.43 11.13 -1.34
C LEU A 179 -33.02 11.21 -0.70
N GLY A 180 -32.06 11.87 -1.37
CA GLY A 180 -30.68 11.98 -0.88
C GLY A 180 -29.95 10.62 -0.79
N VAL A 181 -30.41 9.62 -1.54
CA VAL A 181 -29.84 8.27 -1.53
C VAL A 181 -28.72 8.21 -2.55
N ARG A 182 -27.52 7.78 -2.13
CA ARG A 182 -26.38 7.60 -3.02
C ARG A 182 -26.49 6.27 -3.75
N SER A 183 -26.25 6.29 -5.07
CA SER A 183 -26.07 5.07 -5.85
C SER A 183 -24.87 4.28 -5.31
N PRO A 184 -24.98 2.95 -5.15
CA PRO A 184 -23.83 2.12 -4.83
C PRO A 184 -22.79 2.21 -5.95
N LYS A 185 -21.50 2.21 -5.59
CA LYS A 185 -20.40 2.27 -6.56
C LYS A 185 -19.96 0.89 -7.03
N GLY A 186 -20.15 -0.14 -6.19
CA GLY A 186 -19.85 -1.50 -6.59
C GLY A 186 -20.48 -2.60 -5.74
N VAL A 187 -20.75 -3.73 -6.39
CA VAL A 187 -21.41 -4.89 -5.78
C VAL A 187 -20.48 -6.09 -5.80
N LEU A 188 -20.24 -6.72 -4.65
CA LEU A 188 -19.52 -7.99 -4.52
C LEU A 188 -20.50 -9.13 -4.26
N LEU A 189 -20.56 -10.08 -5.19
CA LEU A 189 -21.27 -11.35 -5.06
C LEU A 189 -20.34 -12.43 -4.51
N TYR A 190 -20.70 -13.05 -3.38
CA TYR A 190 -19.91 -14.15 -2.82
C TYR A 190 -20.79 -15.34 -2.45
N GLY A 191 -20.22 -16.54 -2.53
CA GLY A 191 -20.91 -17.76 -2.13
C GLY A 191 -20.30 -19.00 -2.79
N PRO A 192 -20.80 -20.20 -2.46
CA PRO A 192 -20.26 -21.46 -2.98
C PRO A 192 -20.29 -21.52 -4.52
N PRO A 193 -19.39 -22.29 -5.15
CA PRO A 193 -19.37 -22.47 -6.60
C PRO A 193 -20.68 -23.09 -7.10
N GLY A 194 -21.03 -22.81 -8.35
CA GLY A 194 -22.24 -23.38 -8.98
C GLY A 194 -23.58 -22.76 -8.56
N CYS A 195 -23.58 -21.66 -7.80
CA CYS A 195 -24.80 -20.97 -7.33
C CYS A 195 -25.18 -19.73 -8.17
N SER A 196 -25.02 -19.79 -9.50
CA SER A 196 -25.54 -18.77 -10.44
C SER A 196 -25.04 -17.32 -10.32
N LYS A 197 -23.96 -17.03 -9.58
CA LYS A 197 -23.37 -15.67 -9.45
C LYS A 197 -23.15 -14.97 -10.79
N THR A 198 -22.45 -15.62 -11.72
CA THR A 198 -22.19 -15.10 -13.07
C THR A 198 -23.46 -14.95 -13.90
N LEU A 199 -24.41 -15.88 -13.77
CA LEU A 199 -25.69 -15.82 -14.51
C LEU A 199 -26.57 -14.67 -14.03
N LEU A 200 -26.59 -14.37 -12.72
CA LEU A 200 -27.36 -13.29 -12.11
C LEU A 200 -26.96 -11.92 -12.67
N VAL A 201 -25.66 -11.63 -12.76
CA VAL A 201 -25.18 -10.34 -13.29
C VAL A 201 -25.46 -10.22 -14.78
N ARG A 202 -25.32 -11.32 -15.54
CA ARG A 202 -25.65 -11.32 -16.98
C ARG A 202 -27.14 -11.12 -17.24
N ALA A 203 -28.00 -11.70 -16.42
CA ALA A 203 -29.44 -11.46 -16.48
C ALA A 203 -29.79 -10.00 -16.17
N CYS A 204 -29.17 -9.44 -15.13
CA CYS A 204 -29.34 -8.03 -14.77
C CYS A 204 -28.93 -7.10 -15.92
N ALA A 205 -27.77 -7.33 -16.53
CA ALA A 205 -27.31 -6.50 -17.65
C ALA A 205 -28.24 -6.57 -18.88
N THR A 206 -28.75 -7.77 -19.17
CA THR A 206 -29.68 -8.01 -20.31
C THR A 206 -31.03 -7.33 -20.09
N GLU A 207 -31.60 -7.43 -18.89
CA GLU A 207 -32.90 -6.83 -18.55
C GLU A 207 -32.80 -5.30 -18.37
N SER A 208 -31.65 -4.79 -17.90
CA SER A 208 -31.39 -3.35 -17.74
C SER A 208 -31.04 -2.65 -19.05
N GLY A 209 -30.73 -3.39 -20.12
CA GLY A 209 -30.31 -2.81 -21.41
C GLY A 209 -29.00 -2.03 -21.38
N VAL A 210 -28.12 -2.30 -20.41
CA VAL A 210 -26.84 -1.59 -20.22
C VAL A 210 -25.68 -2.32 -20.88
N ASN A 211 -24.64 -1.56 -21.24
CA ASN A 211 -23.44 -2.15 -21.84
C ASN A 211 -22.72 -3.07 -20.84
N PHE A 212 -22.40 -4.30 -21.23
CA PHE A 212 -21.80 -5.30 -20.35
C PHE A 212 -20.34 -5.59 -20.75
N VAL A 213 -19.42 -5.38 -19.81
CA VAL A 213 -17.98 -5.66 -19.98
C VAL A 213 -17.58 -6.76 -19.00
N ALA A 214 -17.44 -7.99 -19.49
CA ALA A 214 -17.00 -9.11 -18.67
C ALA A 214 -15.47 -9.26 -18.69
N VAL A 215 -14.89 -9.50 -17.52
CA VAL A 215 -13.47 -9.78 -17.31
C VAL A 215 -13.37 -11.03 -16.45
N LYS A 216 -12.73 -12.09 -16.95
CA LYS A 216 -12.43 -13.26 -16.12
C LYS A 216 -11.05 -13.11 -15.49
N GLY A 217 -10.93 -13.37 -14.19
CA GLY A 217 -9.67 -13.24 -13.47
C GLY A 217 -8.47 -13.97 -14.10
N PRO A 218 -8.60 -15.24 -14.54
CA PRO A 218 -7.50 -15.96 -15.18
C PRO A 218 -7.05 -15.38 -16.54
N GLU A 219 -7.93 -14.73 -17.30
CA GLU A 219 -7.61 -14.18 -18.64
C GLU A 219 -6.69 -12.95 -18.56
N VAL A 220 -6.66 -12.24 -17.42
CA VAL A 220 -5.75 -11.10 -17.17
C VAL A 220 -4.42 -11.54 -16.51
N SER A 221 -4.40 -12.74 -15.91
CA SER A 221 -3.26 -13.31 -15.19
C SER A 221 -2.47 -14.37 -15.97
N GLN A 222 -3.03 -14.97 -17.01
CA GLN A 222 -2.39 -15.99 -17.84
C GLN A 222 -2.51 -15.68 -19.34
N ALA A 223 -1.52 -14.98 -19.90
CA ALA A 223 -1.27 -15.03 -21.34
C ALA A 223 -0.48 -16.32 -21.65
N LEU A 224 -1.17 -17.45 -21.88
CA LEU A 224 -0.54 -18.67 -22.39
C LEU A 224 -0.65 -18.75 -23.92
N PRO A 225 0.34 -19.36 -24.60
CA PRO A 225 0.43 -19.38 -26.05
C PRO A 225 -0.51 -20.45 -26.60
N ILE A 226 -1.46 -20.06 -27.46
CA ILE A 226 -2.28 -21.02 -28.19
C ILE A 226 -1.88 -20.96 -29.67
N HIS A 227 -1.12 -21.98 -30.05
CA HIS A 227 -0.99 -22.47 -31.41
C HIS A 227 -2.36 -22.90 -31.97
N TYR A 228 -2.57 -22.64 -33.26
CA TYR A 228 -3.66 -23.10 -34.13
C TYR A 228 -5.06 -22.48 -33.91
N LEU A 229 -5.37 -21.38 -34.62
CA LEU A 229 -6.27 -21.42 -35.80
C LEU A 229 -6.42 -20.03 -36.47
N THR A 230 -6.32 -20.03 -37.81
CA THR A 230 -6.75 -19.01 -38.79
C THR A 230 -6.07 -17.61 -38.82
N LEU A 231 -4.97 -17.63 -39.56
CA LEU A 231 -4.06 -16.63 -40.17
C LEU A 231 -4.51 -15.22 -40.60
N ALA A 232 -5.74 -14.73 -40.37
CA ALA A 232 -6.11 -13.37 -40.82
C ALA A 232 -6.16 -12.31 -39.71
N SER A 233 -6.27 -12.71 -38.44
CA SER A 233 -6.36 -11.79 -37.28
C SER A 233 -5.04 -11.61 -36.54
N VAL A 234 -3.99 -12.34 -36.92
CA VAL A 234 -2.79 -12.53 -36.10
C VAL A 234 -1.69 -11.50 -36.39
N LEU A 235 -1.73 -10.77 -37.52
CA LEU A 235 -0.62 -9.87 -37.85
C LEU A 235 -0.62 -8.50 -37.13
N ILE A 236 -1.70 -8.13 -36.44
CA ILE A 236 -1.77 -6.84 -35.70
C ILE A 236 -1.59 -7.04 -34.19
N ILE A 237 -1.83 -8.24 -33.66
CA ILE A 237 -1.74 -8.53 -32.21
C ILE A 237 -0.37 -9.14 -31.85
N ALA A 238 0.29 -9.84 -32.78
CA ALA A 238 1.59 -10.47 -32.53
C ALA A 238 2.79 -9.50 -32.52
N GLN A 239 2.62 -8.23 -32.90
CA GLN A 239 3.72 -7.26 -32.95
C GLN A 239 3.98 -6.51 -31.63
N LEU A 240 3.18 -6.75 -30.59
CA LEU A 240 3.22 -5.96 -29.34
C LEU A 240 3.27 -6.78 -28.05
N LEU A 241 3.59 -8.08 -28.12
CA LEU A 241 3.56 -8.95 -26.94
C LEU A 241 4.86 -9.78 -26.87
N ASN A 242 5.90 -9.16 -26.30
CA ASN A 242 6.99 -9.91 -25.69
C ASN A 242 7.76 -9.07 -24.66
N LYS A 243 7.84 -9.60 -23.43
CA LYS A 243 8.80 -9.29 -22.36
C LYS A 243 8.89 -7.83 -21.87
N PHE A 244 7.81 -7.25 -21.34
CA PHE A 244 7.95 -6.14 -20.40
C PHE A 244 6.96 -6.25 -19.22
N VAL A 245 7.49 -6.09 -18.01
CA VAL A 245 6.74 -6.01 -16.75
C VAL A 245 5.82 -4.78 -16.79
N GLY A 246 4.50 -4.95 -16.73
CA GLY A 246 3.51 -3.84 -16.68
C GLY A 246 2.23 -3.99 -17.55
N GLU A 247 2.07 -5.08 -18.31
CA GLU A 247 0.96 -5.21 -19.28
C GLU A 247 -0.44 -5.39 -18.65
N SER A 248 -0.57 -6.17 -17.57
CA SER A 248 -1.86 -6.41 -16.92
C SER A 248 -2.44 -5.15 -16.24
N GLU A 249 -1.60 -4.23 -15.76
CA GLU A 249 -2.05 -2.93 -15.22
C GLU A 249 -2.69 -2.04 -16.29
N ARG A 250 -2.06 -2.00 -17.47
CA ARG A 250 -2.53 -1.23 -18.63
C ARG A 250 -3.85 -1.80 -19.14
N ALA A 251 -4.03 -3.12 -19.11
CA ALA A 251 -5.29 -3.77 -19.45
C ALA A 251 -6.44 -3.31 -18.54
N VAL A 252 -6.22 -3.23 -17.22
CA VAL A 252 -7.23 -2.72 -16.28
C VAL A 252 -7.60 -1.26 -16.56
N ARG A 253 -6.62 -0.37 -16.73
CA ARG A 253 -6.90 1.05 -17.05
C ARG A 253 -7.69 1.20 -18.35
N GLU A 254 -7.36 0.37 -19.35
CA GLU A 254 -8.05 0.37 -20.64
C GLU A 254 -9.49 -0.15 -20.54
N ILE A 255 -9.76 -1.16 -19.71
CA ILE A 255 -11.12 -1.67 -19.43
C ILE A 255 -11.99 -0.56 -18.81
N PHE A 256 -11.50 0.12 -17.78
CA PHE A 256 -12.24 1.21 -17.13
C PHE A 256 -12.42 2.43 -18.06
N ARG A 257 -11.39 2.77 -18.85
CA ARG A 257 -11.50 3.83 -19.88
C ARG A 257 -12.59 3.51 -20.91
N LYS A 258 -12.68 2.25 -21.35
CA LYS A 258 -13.70 1.79 -22.30
C LYS A 258 -15.09 1.78 -21.69
N ALA A 259 -15.24 1.28 -20.47
CA ALA A 259 -16.50 1.29 -19.74
C ALA A 259 -17.04 2.71 -19.52
N ARG A 260 -16.17 3.67 -19.16
CA ARG A 260 -16.52 5.11 -19.07
C ARG A 260 -16.98 5.68 -20.41
N THR A 261 -16.36 5.27 -21.51
CA THR A 261 -16.74 5.72 -22.87
C THR A 261 -18.08 5.10 -23.33
N ALA A 262 -18.43 3.92 -22.79
CA ALA A 262 -19.65 3.18 -23.08
C ALA A 262 -20.71 3.32 -21.97
N SER A 263 -20.67 4.37 -21.16
CA SER A 263 -21.67 4.63 -20.12
C SER A 263 -23.08 4.85 -20.74
N PRO A 264 -24.17 4.28 -20.19
CA PRO A 264 -24.22 3.47 -18.97
C PRO A 264 -23.69 2.03 -19.17
N SER A 265 -22.80 1.58 -18.28
CA SER A 265 -22.17 0.26 -18.39
C SER A 265 -21.96 -0.46 -17.05
N ILE A 266 -21.94 -1.78 -17.11
CA ILE A 266 -21.55 -2.69 -16.01
C ILE A 266 -20.20 -3.32 -16.36
N ILE A 267 -19.23 -3.16 -15.46
CA ILE A 267 -17.97 -3.91 -15.48
C ILE A 267 -18.13 -5.11 -14.56
N PHE A 268 -18.08 -6.32 -15.11
CA PHE A 268 -18.19 -7.56 -14.34
C PHE A 268 -16.85 -8.28 -14.23
N PHE A 269 -16.32 -8.37 -13.00
CA PHE A 269 -15.13 -9.15 -12.68
C PHE A 269 -15.54 -10.51 -12.12
N ASP A 270 -15.42 -11.56 -12.94
CA ASP A 270 -15.62 -12.94 -12.48
C ASP A 270 -14.31 -13.50 -11.90
N GLU A 271 -14.42 -14.29 -10.83
CA GLU A 271 -13.25 -14.80 -10.08
C GLU A 271 -12.28 -13.69 -9.69
N ILE A 272 -12.81 -12.61 -9.08
CA ILE A 272 -11.99 -11.47 -8.67
C ILE A 272 -10.87 -11.88 -7.71
N ASP A 273 -11.01 -12.99 -6.99
CA ASP A 273 -9.96 -13.58 -6.16
C ASP A 273 -8.70 -13.95 -6.96
N ALA A 274 -8.79 -14.29 -8.25
CA ALA A 274 -7.60 -14.50 -9.08
C ALA A 274 -6.83 -13.19 -9.38
N LEU A 275 -7.53 -12.05 -9.39
CA LEU A 275 -6.95 -10.72 -9.59
C LEU A 275 -6.59 -10.01 -8.28
N ALA A 276 -7.22 -10.43 -7.18
CA ALA A 276 -7.24 -9.71 -5.91
C ALA A 276 -7.07 -10.63 -4.69
N SER A 277 -6.32 -11.73 -4.85
CA SER A 277 -6.04 -12.64 -3.73
C SER A 277 -5.20 -11.94 -2.65
N SER A 278 -5.66 -12.02 -1.40
CA SER A 278 -4.91 -11.73 -0.20
C SER A 278 -3.91 -12.85 -0.02
N ARG A 279 -2.64 -12.51 -0.20
CA ARG A 279 -1.46 -13.36 -0.08
C ARG A 279 -1.62 -14.54 0.88
N SER A 280 -1.76 -15.73 0.32
CA SER A 280 -1.38 -16.98 0.97
C SER A 280 -0.68 -17.90 -0.05
N ASP A 281 0.56 -18.25 0.27
CA ASP A 281 1.27 -19.47 -0.14
C ASP A 281 1.88 -19.69 -1.55
N SER A 282 2.16 -18.69 -2.38
CA SER A 282 2.97 -18.96 -3.59
C SER A 282 4.05 -17.94 -3.94
N ASP A 283 5.28 -18.42 -3.94
CA ASP A 283 6.58 -17.80 -4.25
C ASP A 283 6.76 -17.45 -5.75
N SER A 284 5.73 -16.92 -6.40
CA SER A 284 5.74 -16.60 -7.84
C SER A 284 5.47 -15.11 -8.11
N GLY A 285 6.57 -14.40 -8.37
CA GLY A 285 6.76 -13.04 -8.91
C GLY A 285 5.59 -12.16 -9.35
N GLY A 286 5.56 -10.94 -8.80
CA GLY A 286 5.65 -9.67 -9.53
C GLY A 286 4.51 -9.17 -10.43
N SER A 287 3.60 -10.01 -10.95
CA SER A 287 2.60 -9.57 -11.94
C SER A 287 1.23 -9.24 -11.35
N HIS A 288 0.80 -9.91 -10.27
CA HIS A 288 -0.55 -9.77 -9.71
C HIS A 288 -0.75 -8.50 -8.85
N ASP A 289 0.30 -8.00 -8.18
CA ASP A 289 0.21 -6.88 -7.22
C ASP A 289 -0.05 -5.52 -7.91
N GLY A 290 0.54 -5.33 -9.09
CA GLY A 290 0.32 -4.15 -9.93
C GLY A 290 -1.12 -4.06 -10.44
N VAL A 291 -1.73 -5.20 -10.80
CA VAL A 291 -3.10 -5.29 -11.32
C VAL A 291 -4.13 -4.86 -10.30
N LEU A 292 -4.00 -5.34 -9.06
CA LEU A 292 -4.86 -4.96 -7.95
C LEU A 292 -4.75 -3.46 -7.66
N THR A 293 -3.54 -2.92 -7.62
CA THR A 293 -3.32 -1.48 -7.39
C THR A 293 -3.93 -0.63 -8.52
N SER A 294 -3.79 -1.06 -9.77
CA SER A 294 -4.40 -0.40 -10.93
C SER A 294 -5.94 -0.44 -10.87
N LEU A 295 -6.52 -1.57 -10.45
CA LEU A 295 -7.96 -1.74 -10.24
C LEU A 295 -8.49 -0.79 -9.16
N LEU A 296 -7.81 -0.71 -8.00
CA LEU A 296 -8.20 0.19 -6.91
C LEU A 296 -8.14 1.66 -7.32
N ASN A 297 -7.08 2.06 -8.05
CA ASN A 297 -6.94 3.43 -8.55
C ASN A 297 -8.04 3.82 -9.54
N GLU A 298 -8.49 2.89 -10.39
CA GLU A 298 -9.58 3.14 -11.33
C GLU A 298 -10.95 3.22 -10.65
N MET A 299 -11.14 2.47 -9.54
CA MET A 299 -12.34 2.56 -8.71
C MET A 299 -12.40 3.85 -7.87
N ASP A 300 -11.24 4.34 -7.41
CA ASP A 300 -11.10 5.56 -6.59
C ASP A 300 -10.90 6.86 -7.40
N GLY A 301 -10.73 6.74 -8.72
CA GLY A 301 -10.27 7.82 -9.58
C GLY A 301 -11.00 9.16 -9.43
N VAL A 302 -10.27 10.24 -9.74
CA VAL A 302 -10.66 11.66 -9.56
C VAL A 302 -11.90 12.08 -10.37
N GLN A 303 -12.27 11.32 -11.41
CA GLN A 303 -13.54 11.46 -12.10
C GLN A 303 -14.52 10.45 -11.51
N GLU A 304 -15.61 10.92 -10.89
CA GLU A 304 -16.69 10.04 -10.47
C GLU A 304 -17.10 9.13 -11.65
N LEU A 305 -17.22 7.83 -11.39
CA LEU A 305 -17.68 6.80 -12.34
C LEU A 305 -19.17 7.01 -12.69
N LEU A 306 -19.49 8.15 -13.30
CA LEU A 306 -20.85 8.56 -13.65
C LEU A 306 -21.42 7.57 -14.69
N GLY A 307 -22.38 6.76 -14.24
CA GLY A 307 -23.05 5.74 -15.05
C GLY A 307 -22.25 4.45 -15.27
N VAL A 308 -21.15 4.22 -14.54
CA VAL A 308 -20.41 2.94 -14.59
C VAL A 308 -20.53 2.22 -13.25
N THR A 309 -21.11 1.02 -13.26
CA THR A 309 -21.25 0.19 -12.04
C THR A 309 -20.28 -0.98 -12.10
N VAL A 310 -19.51 -1.19 -11.03
CA VAL A 310 -18.57 -2.33 -10.92
C VAL A 310 -19.24 -3.47 -10.16
N VAL A 311 -19.30 -4.66 -10.76
CA VAL A 311 -19.82 -5.87 -10.12
C VAL A 311 -18.72 -6.92 -10.11
N ALA A 312 -18.45 -7.53 -8.96
CA ALA A 312 -17.43 -8.56 -8.80
C ALA A 312 -18.05 -9.83 -8.23
N ALA A 313 -17.55 -11.00 -8.63
CA ALA A 313 -17.97 -12.29 -8.09
C ALA A 313 -16.76 -13.10 -7.58
N THR A 314 -16.95 -13.81 -6.47
CA THR A 314 -15.95 -14.74 -5.94
C THR A 314 -16.56 -15.99 -5.31
N ASN A 315 -15.78 -17.07 -5.31
CA ASN A 315 -16.04 -18.28 -4.52
C ASN A 315 -15.26 -18.29 -3.20
N ARG A 316 -14.28 -17.39 -3.01
CA ARG A 316 -13.35 -17.36 -1.89
C ARG A 316 -13.29 -15.96 -1.27
N PRO A 317 -14.33 -15.55 -0.52
CA PRO A 317 -14.35 -14.22 0.11
C PRO A 317 -13.23 -14.06 1.17
N ASP A 318 -12.74 -15.16 1.73
CA ASP A 318 -11.63 -15.21 2.69
C ASP A 318 -10.30 -14.73 2.10
N VAL A 319 -10.11 -14.90 0.79
CA VAL A 319 -8.90 -14.45 0.10
C VAL A 319 -9.08 -13.12 -0.62
N ILE A 320 -10.19 -12.39 -0.47
CA ILE A 320 -10.30 -11.07 -1.10
C ILE A 320 -9.56 -10.02 -0.27
N ASP A 321 -8.76 -9.18 -0.92
CA ASP A 321 -8.15 -8.03 -0.25
C ASP A 321 -9.23 -7.08 0.32
N SER A 322 -9.16 -6.85 1.63
CA SER A 322 -10.05 -5.94 2.37
C SER A 322 -10.15 -4.52 1.78
N ALA A 323 -9.15 -4.08 1.02
CA ALA A 323 -9.12 -2.80 0.34
C ALA A 323 -10.23 -2.69 -0.71
N LEU A 324 -10.58 -3.78 -1.42
CA LEU A 324 -11.67 -3.76 -2.39
C LEU A 324 -13.05 -3.58 -1.74
N MET A 325 -13.21 -4.05 -0.49
CA MET A 325 -14.48 -4.03 0.26
C MET A 325 -14.71 -2.74 1.05
N ARG A 326 -13.85 -1.72 0.90
CA ARG A 326 -14.01 -0.44 1.61
C ARG A 326 -15.19 0.37 1.04
N PRO A 327 -15.91 1.15 1.88
CA PRO A 327 -16.95 2.05 1.42
C PRO A 327 -16.47 2.97 0.29
N GLY A 328 -17.21 3.02 -0.81
CA GLY A 328 -16.84 3.75 -2.03
C GLY A 328 -16.21 2.89 -3.14
N ARG A 329 -15.91 1.61 -2.89
CA ARG A 329 -15.43 0.62 -3.87
C ARG A 329 -16.47 -0.49 -4.07
N LEU A 330 -16.25 -1.71 -3.54
CA LEU A 330 -17.29 -2.74 -3.45
C LEU A 330 -18.06 -2.58 -2.13
N ASP A 331 -18.93 -1.58 -2.08
CA ASP A 331 -19.64 -1.14 -0.88
C ASP A 331 -20.90 -1.96 -0.55
N ARG A 332 -21.39 -2.76 -1.52
CA ARG A 332 -22.49 -3.71 -1.30
C ARG A 332 -22.02 -5.14 -1.44
N ILE A 333 -22.18 -5.93 -0.39
CA ILE A 333 -21.79 -7.34 -0.37
C ILE A 333 -23.06 -8.20 -0.32
N LEU A 334 -23.25 -9.04 -1.33
CA LEU A 334 -24.44 -9.89 -1.48
C LEU A 334 -24.03 -11.37 -1.45
N TYR A 335 -24.58 -12.11 -0.48
CA TYR A 335 -24.41 -13.55 -0.38
C TYR A 335 -25.32 -14.27 -1.36
N VAL A 336 -24.76 -15.17 -2.16
CA VAL A 336 -25.49 -16.03 -3.09
C VAL A 336 -25.36 -17.48 -2.64
N GLY A 337 -26.35 -17.93 -1.88
CA GLY A 337 -26.39 -19.25 -1.27
C GLY A 337 -26.83 -20.38 -2.22
N PRO A 338 -26.70 -21.64 -1.79
CA PRO A 338 -27.26 -22.79 -2.49
C PRO A 338 -28.80 -22.69 -2.59
N PRO A 339 -29.42 -23.29 -3.62
CA PRO A 339 -30.87 -23.26 -3.77
C PRO A 339 -31.55 -24.08 -2.67
N ASP A 340 -32.62 -23.53 -2.12
CA ASP A 340 -33.53 -24.24 -1.22
C ASP A 340 -34.41 -25.24 -2.00
N GLN A 341 -35.34 -25.91 -1.30
CA GLN A 341 -36.21 -26.91 -1.94
C GLN A 341 -37.02 -26.29 -3.09
N ALA A 342 -37.64 -25.13 -2.87
CA ALA A 342 -38.42 -24.43 -3.89
C ALA A 342 -37.55 -24.01 -5.09
N GLY A 343 -36.33 -23.53 -4.82
CA GLY A 343 -35.35 -23.17 -5.85
C GLY A 343 -34.87 -24.35 -6.68
N ARG A 344 -34.64 -25.52 -6.06
CA ARG A 344 -34.28 -26.75 -6.78
C ARG A 344 -35.41 -27.22 -7.70
N GLU A 345 -36.66 -27.14 -7.25
CA GLU A 345 -37.81 -27.44 -8.10
C GLU A 345 -37.91 -26.50 -9.29
N GLU A 346 -37.67 -25.20 -9.08
CA GLU A 346 -37.69 -24.19 -10.15
C GLU A 346 -36.58 -24.44 -11.18
N ILE A 347 -35.36 -24.73 -10.73
CA ILE A 347 -34.24 -25.09 -11.60
C ILE A 347 -34.56 -26.34 -12.43
N LEU A 348 -35.15 -27.37 -11.81
CA LEU A 348 -35.60 -28.57 -12.52
C LEU A 348 -36.66 -28.25 -13.56
N ARG A 349 -37.68 -27.45 -13.23
CA ARG A 349 -38.73 -27.03 -14.19
C ARG A 349 -38.13 -26.27 -15.39
N ILE A 350 -37.17 -25.39 -15.17
CA ILE A 350 -36.49 -24.64 -16.24
C ILE A 350 -35.71 -25.58 -17.16
N ARG A 351 -35.01 -26.56 -16.60
CA ARG A 351 -34.18 -27.51 -17.37
C ARG A 351 -35.00 -28.56 -18.10
N ILE A 352 -35.98 -29.14 -17.44
CA ILE A 352 -36.86 -30.18 -17.99
C ILE A 352 -37.66 -29.66 -19.19
N LYS A 353 -38.05 -28.38 -19.21
CA LYS A 353 -38.69 -27.74 -20.38
C LYS A 353 -37.90 -27.89 -21.69
N LYS A 354 -36.58 -28.10 -21.62
CA LYS A 354 -35.69 -28.26 -22.77
C LYS A 354 -35.38 -29.74 -23.09
N MET A 355 -36.01 -30.69 -22.39
CA MET A 355 -35.74 -32.13 -22.47
C MET A 355 -37.02 -32.93 -22.73
N SER A 356 -36.90 -34.06 -23.42
CA SER A 356 -37.98 -35.04 -23.55
C SER A 356 -38.00 -35.93 -22.30
N VAL A 357 -39.01 -35.78 -21.46
CA VAL A 357 -39.11 -36.47 -20.17
C VAL A 357 -40.43 -37.21 -20.01
N GLU A 358 -40.46 -38.18 -19.10
CA GLU A 358 -41.68 -38.90 -18.72
C GLU A 358 -42.78 -37.95 -18.22
N LEU A 359 -44.01 -38.20 -18.64
CA LEU A 359 -45.18 -37.43 -18.22
C LEU A 359 -45.50 -37.75 -16.75
N GLY A 360 -45.62 -36.70 -15.91
CA GLY A 360 -45.97 -36.86 -14.51
C GLY A 360 -44.79 -36.99 -13.53
N LEU A 361 -43.58 -36.59 -13.95
CA LEU A 361 -42.41 -36.53 -13.09
C LEU A 361 -42.70 -35.87 -11.72
N ASP A 362 -42.32 -36.58 -10.66
CA ASP A 362 -42.34 -36.05 -9.30
C ASP A 362 -41.12 -35.13 -9.06
N ILE A 363 -41.25 -33.88 -9.54
CA ILE A 363 -40.23 -32.83 -9.37
C ILE A 363 -39.92 -32.57 -7.88
N PRO A 364 -40.91 -32.47 -6.96
CA PRO A 364 -40.63 -32.35 -5.53
C PRO A 364 -39.76 -33.47 -4.96
N GLN A 365 -40.04 -34.73 -5.32
CA GLN A 365 -39.26 -35.88 -4.87
C GLN A 365 -37.82 -35.84 -5.40
N ILE A 366 -37.63 -35.50 -6.68
CA ILE A 366 -36.28 -35.37 -7.27
C ILE A 366 -35.51 -34.22 -6.60
N ALA A 367 -36.16 -33.08 -6.38
CA ALA A 367 -35.58 -31.93 -5.69
C ALA A 367 -35.21 -32.25 -4.22
N TYR A 368 -36.00 -33.09 -3.55
CA TYR A 368 -35.72 -33.56 -2.20
C TYR A 368 -34.48 -34.46 -2.14
N LEU A 369 -34.37 -35.43 -3.05
CA LEU A 369 -33.19 -36.31 -3.14
C LEU A 369 -31.90 -35.55 -3.51
N ALA A 370 -32.05 -34.47 -4.28
CA ALA A 370 -30.98 -33.56 -4.65
C ALA A 370 -30.64 -32.49 -3.59
N GLU A 371 -31.07 -32.67 -2.33
CA GLU A 371 -30.63 -31.81 -1.23
C GLU A 371 -29.10 -31.78 -1.14
N GLY A 372 -28.53 -30.56 -1.06
CA GLY A 372 -27.09 -30.33 -1.06
C GLY A 372 -26.48 -30.12 -2.46
N CYS A 373 -27.27 -30.18 -3.54
CA CYS A 373 -26.81 -29.84 -4.89
C CYS A 373 -26.91 -28.33 -5.17
N SER A 374 -25.86 -27.77 -5.77
CA SER A 374 -25.80 -26.44 -6.38
C SER A 374 -26.61 -26.37 -7.67
N GLY A 375 -26.88 -25.17 -8.18
CA GLY A 375 -27.60 -25.00 -9.46
C GLY A 375 -26.88 -25.62 -10.67
N ALA A 376 -25.54 -25.63 -10.65
CA ALA A 376 -24.73 -26.33 -11.65
C ALA A 376 -24.88 -27.86 -11.53
N GLU A 377 -24.87 -28.41 -10.32
CA GLU A 377 -25.08 -29.84 -10.09
C GLU A 377 -26.51 -30.27 -10.44
N MET A 378 -27.53 -29.43 -10.21
CA MET A 378 -28.90 -29.68 -10.67
C MET A 378 -28.99 -29.77 -12.20
N THR A 379 -28.20 -28.95 -12.91
CA THR A 379 -28.08 -29.05 -14.37
C THR A 379 -27.38 -30.35 -14.77
N ALA A 380 -26.27 -30.69 -14.10
CA ALA A 380 -25.52 -31.91 -14.35
C ALA A 380 -26.36 -33.17 -14.06
N LEU A 381 -27.21 -33.14 -13.04
CA LEU A 381 -28.16 -34.20 -12.69
C LEU A 381 -29.12 -34.48 -13.85
N CYS A 382 -29.67 -33.43 -14.46
CA CYS A 382 -30.54 -33.57 -15.63
C CYS A 382 -29.79 -34.20 -16.81
N GLN A 383 -28.54 -33.76 -17.04
CA GLN A 383 -27.70 -34.28 -18.13
C GLN A 383 -27.28 -35.74 -17.89
N GLU A 384 -26.93 -36.11 -16.66
CA GLU A 384 -26.57 -37.48 -16.30
C GLU A 384 -27.79 -38.41 -16.39
N ALA A 385 -28.99 -37.94 -16.00
CA ALA A 385 -30.22 -38.71 -16.20
C ALA A 385 -30.45 -39.01 -17.69
N ALA A 386 -30.21 -38.04 -18.57
CA ALA A 386 -30.26 -38.26 -20.01
C ALA A 386 -29.20 -39.25 -20.51
N LEU A 387 -27.95 -39.12 -20.05
CA LEU A 387 -26.86 -40.03 -20.44
C LEU A 387 -27.07 -41.46 -19.92
N LEU A 388 -27.58 -41.64 -18.71
CA LEU A 388 -27.94 -42.96 -18.17
C LEU A 388 -29.03 -43.62 -19.01
N THR A 389 -30.02 -42.83 -19.44
CA THR A 389 -31.07 -43.29 -20.34
C THR A 389 -30.49 -43.72 -21.69
N MET A 390 -29.63 -42.89 -22.30
CA MET A 390 -28.96 -43.20 -23.57
C MET A 390 -28.04 -44.42 -23.49
N LYS A 391 -27.35 -44.63 -22.36
CA LYS A 391 -26.50 -45.81 -22.13
C LYS A 391 -27.31 -47.11 -22.06
N MET A 392 -28.54 -47.05 -21.52
CA MET A 392 -29.43 -48.21 -21.47
C MET A 392 -30.10 -48.44 -22.83
N ASN A 393 -30.55 -47.38 -23.49
CA ASN A 393 -31.17 -47.43 -24.81
C ASN A 393 -30.99 -46.09 -25.54
N ILE A 394 -30.23 -46.10 -26.64
CA ILE A 394 -29.94 -44.89 -27.43
C ILE A 394 -31.18 -44.30 -28.10
N ASP A 395 -32.20 -45.13 -28.35
CA ASP A 395 -33.46 -44.78 -29.00
C ASP A 395 -34.59 -44.48 -28.00
N ALA A 396 -34.26 -44.29 -26.71
CA ALA A 396 -35.25 -43.99 -25.69
C ALA A 396 -36.01 -42.67 -26.00
N PRO A 397 -37.35 -42.68 -26.07
CA PRO A 397 -38.12 -41.50 -26.49
C PRO A 397 -38.21 -40.41 -25.40
N HIS A 398 -37.97 -40.76 -24.14
CA HIS A 398 -38.00 -39.84 -23.00
C HIS A 398 -37.09 -40.33 -21.87
N VAL A 399 -36.66 -39.40 -21.01
CA VAL A 399 -35.91 -39.71 -19.79
C VAL A 399 -36.90 -40.11 -18.67
N PRO A 400 -36.84 -41.35 -18.15
CA PRO A 400 -37.74 -41.82 -17.10
C PRO A 400 -37.38 -41.26 -15.72
N GLN A 401 -38.35 -41.21 -14.80
CA GLN A 401 -38.14 -40.73 -13.43
C GLN A 401 -37.04 -41.49 -12.68
N GLU A 402 -36.93 -42.79 -12.92
CA GLU A 402 -35.88 -43.64 -12.31
C GLU A 402 -34.46 -43.16 -12.65
N ALA A 403 -34.24 -42.65 -13.87
CA ALA A 403 -32.95 -42.13 -14.28
C ALA A 403 -32.59 -40.84 -13.52
N PHE A 404 -33.56 -39.97 -13.25
CA PHE A 404 -33.36 -38.78 -12.40
C PHE A 404 -33.06 -39.14 -10.95
N ILE A 405 -33.77 -40.13 -10.39
CA ILE A 405 -33.54 -40.62 -9.02
C ILE A 405 -32.16 -41.27 -8.91
N SER A 406 -31.78 -42.08 -9.90
CA SER A 406 -30.46 -42.71 -9.95
C SER A 406 -29.34 -41.67 -10.07
N ALA A 407 -29.51 -40.67 -10.95
CA ALA A 407 -28.59 -39.55 -11.06
C ALA A 407 -28.48 -38.77 -9.75
N ALA A 408 -29.61 -38.42 -9.11
CA ALA A 408 -29.63 -37.70 -7.83
C ALA A 408 -28.87 -38.43 -6.71
N LYS A 409 -28.99 -39.77 -6.64
CA LYS A 409 -28.28 -40.61 -5.66
C LYS A 409 -26.79 -40.76 -5.98
N ALA A 410 -26.42 -40.81 -7.25
CA ALA A 410 -25.04 -41.00 -7.70
C ALA A 410 -24.21 -39.70 -7.66
N MET A 411 -24.85 -38.54 -7.68
CA MET A 411 -24.17 -37.24 -7.69
C MET A 411 -23.38 -36.99 -6.40
N LYS A 412 -22.10 -36.65 -6.56
CA LYS A 412 -21.23 -36.24 -5.46
C LYS A 412 -21.61 -34.83 -5.01
N LYS A 413 -22.25 -34.73 -3.85
CA LYS A 413 -22.69 -33.45 -3.25
C LYS A 413 -21.50 -32.66 -2.73
N GLN A 414 -21.18 -31.53 -3.35
CA GLN A 414 -20.02 -30.71 -2.94
C GLN A 414 -20.36 -29.69 -1.84
N ILE A 415 -21.64 -29.31 -1.70
CA ILE A 415 -22.07 -28.34 -0.68
C ILE A 415 -22.48 -29.09 0.59
N THR A 416 -21.54 -29.21 1.54
CA THR A 416 -21.82 -29.72 2.88
C THR A 416 -22.27 -28.60 3.83
N PRO A 417 -22.95 -28.92 4.94
CA PRO A 417 -23.28 -27.93 5.98
C PRO A 417 -22.05 -27.15 6.48
N ASP A 418 -20.88 -27.80 6.55
CA ASP A 418 -19.61 -27.15 6.92
C ASP A 418 -19.14 -26.13 5.88
N VAL A 419 -19.33 -26.43 4.59
CA VAL A 419 -19.02 -25.49 3.50
C VAL A 419 -19.94 -24.27 3.62
N VAL A 420 -21.23 -24.46 3.87
CA VAL A 420 -22.19 -23.35 4.05
C VAL A 420 -21.86 -22.52 5.30
N ALA A 421 -21.43 -23.14 6.39
CA ALA A 421 -21.04 -22.46 7.62
C ALA A 421 -19.88 -21.47 7.41
N ARG A 422 -18.96 -21.75 6.48
CA ARG A 422 -17.85 -20.83 6.14
C ARG A 422 -18.31 -19.53 5.47
N TYR A 423 -19.50 -19.51 4.88
CA TYR A 423 -20.04 -18.33 4.19
C TYR A 423 -21.13 -17.59 4.97
N LYS A 424 -21.57 -18.11 6.14
CA LYS A 424 -22.52 -17.40 7.00
C LYS A 424 -21.76 -16.31 7.79
N PRO A 425 -22.14 -15.03 7.70
CA PRO A 425 -21.60 -14.03 8.60
C PRO A 425 -22.02 -14.38 10.04
N ASN A 426 -21.09 -14.27 10.99
CA ASN A 426 -21.36 -14.44 12.43
C ASN A 426 -22.32 -13.34 12.90
N VAL A 427 -23.62 -13.56 12.70
CA VAL A 427 -24.71 -12.74 13.21
C VAL A 427 -25.36 -13.53 14.34
N SER A 428 -24.73 -13.51 15.52
CA SER A 428 -25.36 -13.69 16.84
C SER A 428 -24.27 -13.70 17.90
N GLY A 429 -24.24 -12.64 18.70
CA GLY A 429 -23.47 -12.59 19.93
C GLY A 429 -24.16 -13.37 21.03
N GLU A 430 -24.08 -14.70 20.98
CA GLU A 430 -24.29 -15.54 22.16
C GLU A 430 -23.06 -16.42 22.37
N ILE A 431 -22.39 -16.15 23.48
CA ILE A 431 -21.16 -16.83 23.90
C ILE A 431 -21.56 -18.18 24.49
N THR A 432 -21.31 -19.26 23.77
CA THR A 432 -21.12 -20.56 24.43
C THR A 432 -19.72 -20.58 25.02
N GLU A 433 -19.63 -20.59 26.35
CA GLU A 433 -18.41 -20.82 27.11
C GLU A 433 -17.76 -22.14 26.66
N GLY A 434 -16.61 -22.02 26.01
CA GLY A 434 -15.85 -23.19 25.61
C GLY A 434 -14.59 -22.82 24.85
N THR A 435 -13.46 -22.80 25.57
CA THR A 435 -12.09 -22.93 25.05
C THR A 435 -11.43 -21.69 24.42
N LEU A 436 -11.06 -20.71 25.26
CA LEU A 436 -9.91 -19.84 24.98
C LEU A 436 -9.05 -19.69 26.24
N SER A 437 -8.09 -20.61 26.39
CA SER A 437 -7.02 -20.52 27.38
C SER A 437 -6.05 -19.39 27.02
N GLY A 438 -6.12 -18.27 27.75
CA GLY A 438 -5.10 -17.22 27.67
C GLY A 438 -5.58 -15.88 28.23
N GLY A 439 -5.28 -15.60 29.51
CA GLY A 439 -5.63 -14.34 30.17
C GLY A 439 -5.17 -13.09 29.40
N LYS A 440 -4.02 -13.15 28.70
CA LYS A 440 -3.47 -12.04 27.91
C LYS A 440 -4.38 -11.62 26.74
N ALA A 441 -4.79 -12.57 25.89
CA ALA A 441 -5.66 -12.29 24.74
C ALA A 441 -7.07 -11.83 25.17
N ARG A 442 -7.51 -12.20 26.38
CA ARG A 442 -8.72 -11.64 26.98
C ARG A 442 -8.50 -10.17 27.39
N MET A 443 -7.39 -9.85 28.06
CA MET A 443 -7.07 -8.47 28.47
C MET A 443 -6.86 -7.54 27.27
N GLU A 444 -6.17 -8.00 26.21
CA GLU A 444 -5.97 -7.22 24.98
C GLU A 444 -7.30 -6.87 24.31
N ARG A 445 -8.25 -7.82 24.25
CA ARG A 445 -9.61 -7.56 23.74
C ARG A 445 -10.38 -6.57 24.60
N ILE A 446 -10.31 -6.70 25.93
CA ILE A 446 -10.96 -5.76 26.85
C ILE A 446 -10.38 -4.35 26.66
N ALA A 447 -9.05 -4.23 26.54
CA ALA A 447 -8.40 -2.95 26.30
C ALA A 447 -8.84 -2.34 24.97
N HIS A 448 -8.90 -3.14 23.89
CA HIS A 448 -9.36 -2.68 22.58
C HIS A 448 -10.80 -2.16 22.60
N GLU A 449 -11.73 -2.90 23.20
CA GLU A 449 -13.12 -2.47 23.34
C GLU A 449 -13.25 -1.22 24.20
N LEU A 450 -12.48 -1.10 25.29
CA LEU A 450 -12.45 0.11 26.11
C LEU A 450 -11.95 1.32 25.33
N LEU A 451 -10.88 1.17 24.53
CA LEU A 451 -10.33 2.26 23.72
C LEU A 451 -11.34 2.72 22.66
N LYS A 452 -12.12 1.83 22.03
CA LYS A 452 -13.18 2.22 21.07
C LYS A 452 -14.25 3.12 21.67
N THR A 453 -14.55 3.00 22.97
CA THR A 453 -15.59 3.82 23.61
C THR A 453 -15.20 5.29 23.78
N LYS A 454 -13.92 5.63 23.63
CA LYS A 454 -13.39 6.98 23.86
C LYS A 454 -13.03 7.68 22.56
N LYS A 455 -13.15 9.01 22.57
CA LYS A 455 -12.59 9.88 21.52
C LYS A 455 -11.24 10.39 22.01
N PHE A 456 -10.24 10.32 21.13
CA PHE A 456 -8.88 10.74 21.41
C PHE A 456 -8.52 11.98 20.60
N THR A 457 -7.59 12.77 21.12
CA THR A 457 -7.05 13.94 20.43
C THR A 457 -6.35 13.49 19.13
N LEU A 458 -6.61 14.22 18.05
CA LEU A 458 -5.92 14.01 16.77
C LEU A 458 -4.43 14.27 16.94
N ILE A 459 -3.61 13.52 16.22
CA ILE A 459 -2.17 13.72 16.25
C ILE A 459 -1.87 14.93 15.36
N PRO A 460 -1.09 15.91 15.82
CA PRO A 460 -0.63 16.99 14.94
C PRO A 460 0.19 16.40 13.79
N GLU A 461 -0.25 16.66 12.56
CA GLU A 461 0.46 16.32 11.34
C GLU A 461 1.50 17.41 11.06
N PHE A 462 2.76 17.23 11.50
CA PHE A 462 3.89 18.15 11.20
C PHE A 462 4.33 18.13 9.71
N GLN A 463 3.37 18.04 8.80
CA GLN A 463 3.55 17.63 7.40
C GLN A 463 3.16 18.72 6.41
N VAL A 464 2.24 19.58 6.81
CA VAL A 464 1.75 20.71 5.99
C VAL A 464 2.11 22.06 6.61
N ASP A 465 2.46 22.07 7.89
CA ASP A 465 2.90 23.25 8.61
C ASP A 465 4.43 23.26 8.74
N PRO A 466 5.09 24.41 8.55
CA PRO A 466 6.53 24.52 8.73
C PRO A 466 6.92 24.10 10.15
N LEU A 467 7.96 23.26 10.26
CA LEU A 467 8.56 22.96 11.56
C LEU A 467 8.89 24.29 12.26
N PRO A 468 8.61 24.42 13.56
CA PRO A 468 8.96 25.63 14.29
C PRO A 468 10.47 25.84 14.23
N LYS A 469 10.87 27.11 14.12
CA LYS A 469 12.28 27.53 13.95
C LYS A 469 13.18 27.16 15.14
N THR A 470 12.58 26.79 16.26
CA THR A 470 13.25 26.31 17.47
C THR A 470 12.81 24.88 17.76
N ASN A 471 13.68 24.06 18.34
CA ASN A 471 13.40 22.65 18.68
C ASN A 471 12.08 22.52 19.48
N PRO A 472 10.96 22.09 18.87
CA PRO A 472 9.70 21.99 19.58
C PRO A 472 9.66 20.73 20.40
N ILE A 473 9.29 20.84 21.67
CA ILE A 473 8.94 19.66 22.46
C ILE A 473 7.56 19.20 21.97
N LEU A 474 7.54 18.08 21.27
CA LEU A 474 6.28 17.46 20.84
C LEU A 474 5.56 16.90 22.05
N ILE A 475 4.25 17.13 22.13
CA ILE A 475 3.42 16.63 23.22
C ILE A 475 2.65 15.40 22.72
N GLY A 476 2.89 14.25 23.33
CA GLY A 476 2.18 13.01 22.99
C GLY A 476 0.83 12.88 23.70
N HIS A 477 -0.06 13.85 23.48
CA HIS A 477 -1.41 13.91 24.08
C HIS A 477 -2.16 12.58 23.95
N ARG A 478 -2.20 12.02 22.74
CA ARG A 478 -2.89 10.75 22.44
C ARG A 478 -2.33 9.56 23.23
N TRP A 479 -1.01 9.49 23.42
CA TRP A 479 -0.40 8.41 24.21
C TRP A 479 -0.72 8.54 25.69
N LYS A 480 -0.75 9.77 26.22
CA LYS A 480 -1.16 10.04 27.60
C LYS A 480 -2.62 9.62 27.80
N GLU A 481 -3.50 9.98 26.87
CA GLU A 481 -4.92 9.61 26.90
C GLU A 481 -5.14 8.10 26.81
N TYR A 482 -4.38 7.37 25.99
CA TYR A 482 -4.46 5.90 25.93
C TYR A 482 -4.08 5.25 27.26
N HIS A 483 -2.98 5.68 27.87
CA HIS A 483 -2.57 5.14 29.16
C HIS A 483 -3.57 5.51 30.26
N GLU A 484 -4.07 6.74 30.27
CA GLU A 484 -5.12 7.15 31.21
C GLU A 484 -6.42 6.34 31.00
N ALA A 485 -6.78 6.06 29.74
CA ALA A 485 -7.95 5.25 29.43
C ALA A 485 -7.86 3.83 29.99
N LEU A 486 -6.68 3.23 29.97
CA LEU A 486 -6.42 1.89 30.53
C LEU A 486 -6.10 1.89 32.03
N GLY A 487 -6.21 3.03 32.72
CA GLY A 487 -5.88 3.12 34.15
C GLY A 487 -4.38 3.09 34.45
N LEU A 488 -3.53 3.30 33.45
CA LEU A 488 -2.07 3.28 33.54
C LEU A 488 -1.47 4.69 33.70
N LYS A 489 -2.22 5.66 34.24
CA LYS A 489 -1.79 7.06 34.38
C LYS A 489 -0.49 7.21 35.19
N SER A 490 -0.26 6.35 36.18
CA SER A 490 0.96 6.33 37.00
C SER A 490 2.24 6.18 36.17
N ILE A 491 2.21 5.42 35.07
CA ILE A 491 3.38 5.18 34.24
C ILE A 491 3.85 6.45 33.51
N ILE A 492 2.93 7.37 33.22
CA ILE A 492 3.23 8.65 32.57
C ILE A 492 4.09 9.49 33.51
N TYR A 493 3.63 9.64 34.76
CA TYR A 493 4.33 10.40 35.80
C TYR A 493 5.66 9.76 36.16
N PHE A 494 5.68 8.43 36.34
CA PHE A 494 6.90 7.69 36.63
C PHE A 494 7.93 7.84 35.50
N SER A 495 7.51 7.77 34.24
CA SER A 495 8.40 7.96 33.09
C SER A 495 9.05 9.35 33.11
N TRP A 496 8.28 10.40 33.39
CA TRP A 496 8.82 11.75 33.47
C TRP A 496 9.76 11.95 34.67
N TYR A 497 9.40 11.38 35.82
CA TYR A 497 10.27 11.37 37.00
C TYR A 497 11.62 10.69 36.71
N MET A 498 11.63 9.57 35.98
CA MET A 498 12.86 8.91 35.53
C MET A 498 13.69 9.79 34.60
N VAL A 499 13.07 10.54 33.69
CA VAL A 499 13.79 11.51 32.85
C VAL A 499 14.47 12.56 33.72
N GLN A 500 13.74 13.19 34.64
CA GLN A 500 14.30 14.23 35.52
C GLN A 500 15.41 13.71 36.45
N THR A 501 15.36 12.43 36.79
CA THR A 501 16.33 11.79 37.71
C THR A 501 17.58 11.29 37.00
N GLU A 502 17.42 10.67 35.82
CA GLU A 502 18.52 9.98 35.12
C GLU A 502 19.15 10.83 34.00
N LYS A 503 18.51 11.92 33.59
CA LYS A 503 18.90 12.72 32.41
C LYS A 503 19.10 14.19 32.73
N GLU A 504 20.15 14.74 32.13
CA GLU A 504 20.56 16.13 32.27
C GLU A 504 20.93 16.68 30.88
N ASP A 505 20.58 17.94 30.61
CA ASP A 505 21.05 18.67 29.42
C ASP A 505 20.74 17.99 28.07
N MET A 506 19.55 17.39 27.95
CA MET A 506 19.09 16.75 26.72
C MET A 506 18.45 17.76 25.75
N LEU A 507 18.46 17.46 24.45
CA LEU A 507 17.53 18.06 23.49
C LEU A 507 16.23 17.24 23.53
N HIS A 508 15.19 17.80 24.14
CA HIS A 508 13.89 17.15 24.23
C HIS A 508 13.18 17.19 22.88
N VAL A 509 12.67 16.03 22.42
CA VAL A 509 11.99 15.90 21.13
C VAL A 509 10.52 15.52 21.31
N LEU A 510 10.22 14.52 22.14
CA LEU A 510 8.85 14.11 22.49
C LEU A 510 8.75 13.92 24.00
N ASP A 511 7.70 14.43 24.63
CA ASP A 511 7.55 14.38 26.08
C ASP A 511 7.09 13.00 26.60
N PHE A 512 6.15 12.35 25.92
CA PHE A 512 5.63 11.04 26.25
C PHE A 512 5.06 10.31 25.02
N PRO A 513 5.52 9.09 24.71
CA PRO A 513 6.67 8.41 25.32
C PRO A 513 7.94 9.26 25.11
N TYR A 514 8.77 9.36 26.15
CA TYR A 514 9.88 10.32 26.13
C TYR A 514 10.91 9.98 25.05
N ASN A 515 11.26 10.96 24.22
CA ASN A 515 12.34 10.87 23.24
C ASN A 515 13.22 12.13 23.32
N GLY A 516 14.54 11.94 23.29
CA GLY A 516 15.49 13.06 23.36
C GLY A 516 16.88 12.72 22.84
N GLU A 517 17.58 13.72 22.34
CA GLU A 517 18.90 13.63 21.69
C GLU A 517 20.02 14.16 22.57
N THR A 518 21.19 13.56 22.40
CA THR A 518 22.43 14.05 22.97
C THR A 518 22.76 15.40 22.31
N ARG A 519 23.07 16.43 23.10
CA ARG A 519 23.56 17.72 22.55
C ARG A 519 24.93 17.55 21.90
N PHE A 520 25.22 18.37 20.90
CA PHE A 520 26.46 18.29 20.12
C PHE A 520 27.73 18.35 20.99
N ASN A 521 27.78 19.30 21.92
CA ASN A 521 28.91 19.45 22.85
C ASN A 521 29.13 18.18 23.68
N ARG A 522 28.05 17.52 24.10
CA ARG A 522 28.11 16.25 24.86
C ARG A 522 28.49 15.05 24.00
N ILE A 523 28.18 15.06 22.70
CA ILE A 523 28.63 14.02 21.75
C ILE A 523 30.14 14.07 21.59
N MET A 524 30.71 15.27 21.48
CA MET A 524 32.12 15.50 21.18
C MET A 524 33.04 15.46 22.42
N GLU A 525 32.49 15.35 23.63
CA GLU A 525 33.26 15.28 24.90
C GLU A 525 34.17 14.06 25.00
N GLY A 526 33.79 12.93 24.39
CA GLY A 526 34.59 11.71 24.47
C GLY A 526 34.04 10.55 23.66
N LYS A 527 34.87 9.51 23.50
CA LYS A 527 34.53 8.33 22.69
C LYS A 527 33.33 7.54 23.24
N LEU A 528 33.10 7.60 24.56
CA LEU A 528 31.95 7.02 25.22
C LEU A 528 31.02 8.15 25.65
N THR A 529 29.74 8.04 25.29
CA THR A 529 28.70 8.96 25.72
C THR A 529 28.31 8.64 27.16
N ASP A 530 28.40 9.62 28.06
CA ASP A 530 27.95 9.44 29.44
C ASP A 530 26.47 9.01 29.49
N ASN A 531 26.12 8.13 30.43
CA ASN A 531 24.77 7.59 30.58
C ASN A 531 23.71 8.71 30.69
N LYS A 532 24.04 9.85 31.31
CA LYS A 532 23.17 11.02 31.47
C LYS A 532 22.82 11.68 30.14
N HIS A 533 23.73 11.68 29.18
CA HIS A 533 23.58 12.38 27.91
C HIS A 533 23.22 11.43 26.75
N HIS A 534 23.44 10.11 26.91
CA HIS A 534 23.13 9.13 25.87
C HIS A 534 21.66 9.21 25.43
N PHE A 535 21.40 9.38 24.12
CA PHE A 535 20.06 9.56 23.55
C PHE A 535 19.03 8.53 24.02
N ILE A 536 17.76 8.93 24.08
CA ILE A 536 16.63 8.08 24.51
C ILE A 536 15.62 8.00 23.38
N ARG A 537 15.29 6.76 22.98
CA ARG A 537 14.11 6.46 22.16
C ARG A 537 13.17 5.53 22.94
N ASN A 538 11.95 5.98 23.22
CA ASN A 538 10.87 5.17 23.83
C ASN A 538 9.63 5.15 22.93
N HIS A 539 8.98 3.99 22.82
CA HIS A 539 7.66 3.83 22.18
C HIS A 539 6.50 3.73 23.20
N GLY A 540 6.84 3.47 24.46
CA GLY A 540 5.91 3.38 25.58
C GLY A 540 6.46 4.07 26.84
N GLY A 541 5.71 3.98 27.94
CA GLY A 541 6.20 4.41 29.25
C GLY A 541 7.37 3.55 29.74
N VAL A 542 8.23 4.14 30.58
CA VAL A 542 9.29 3.41 31.29
C VAL A 542 8.63 2.49 32.33
N PRO A 543 8.78 1.16 32.23
CA PRO A 543 8.23 0.24 33.21
C PRO A 543 8.92 0.40 34.57
N ASP A 544 8.14 0.37 35.66
CA ASP A 544 8.69 0.30 37.02
C ASP A 544 8.86 -1.17 37.42
N ILE A 545 10.04 -1.71 37.12
CA ILE A 545 10.36 -3.12 37.37
C ILE A 545 11.15 -3.23 38.67
N ASP A 546 10.62 -4.03 39.60
CA ASP A 546 11.39 -4.48 40.75
C ASP A 546 12.50 -5.44 40.31
N ARG A 547 13.75 -5.05 40.57
CA ARG A 547 14.95 -5.78 40.18
C ARG A 547 15.03 -7.17 40.81
N ASP A 548 14.56 -7.33 42.05
CA ASP A 548 14.66 -8.59 42.78
C ASP A 548 13.56 -9.58 42.37
N ALA A 549 12.39 -9.08 41.97
CA ALA A 549 11.28 -9.89 41.46
C ALA A 549 11.40 -10.22 39.96
N TYR A 550 12.33 -9.58 39.24
CA TYR A 550 12.47 -9.71 37.80
C TYR A 550 12.98 -11.11 37.36
N TYR A 551 12.39 -11.60 36.28
CA TYR A 551 12.80 -12.82 35.59
C TYR A 551 12.70 -12.67 34.07
N LEU A 552 13.55 -13.39 33.36
CA LEU A 552 13.55 -13.54 31.92
C LEU A 552 12.97 -14.91 31.54
N GLU A 553 11.93 -14.93 30.71
CA GLU A 553 11.41 -16.15 30.10
C GLU A 553 12.07 -16.39 28.74
N ILE A 554 12.53 -17.61 28.49
CA ILE A 554 13.03 -18.04 27.17
C ILE A 554 12.25 -19.26 26.72
N GLY A 555 11.57 -19.16 25.57
CA GLY A 555 10.67 -20.19 25.05
C GLY A 555 10.65 -20.28 23.52
N GLY A 556 9.56 -20.86 23.00
CA GLY A 556 9.41 -21.12 21.55
C GLY A 556 10.19 -22.36 21.10
N LEU A 557 10.88 -22.25 19.97
CA LEU A 557 11.70 -23.29 19.34
C LEU A 557 13.07 -23.49 20.03
N VAL A 558 13.09 -23.48 21.36
CA VAL A 558 14.25 -23.90 22.17
C VAL A 558 14.12 -25.36 22.58
N ASN A 559 15.24 -26.04 22.89
CA ASN A 559 15.19 -27.44 23.32
C ASN A 559 14.55 -27.58 24.71
N LYS A 560 14.86 -26.67 25.64
CA LYS A 560 14.27 -26.59 26.98
C LYS A 560 13.86 -25.15 27.28
N PRO A 561 12.56 -24.83 27.39
CA PRO A 561 12.11 -23.53 27.88
C PRO A 561 12.59 -23.30 29.33
N VAL A 562 13.00 -22.08 29.64
CA VAL A 562 13.52 -21.70 30.95
C VAL A 562 12.97 -20.37 31.43
N ARG A 563 13.03 -20.18 32.75
CA ARG A 563 12.78 -18.91 33.43
C ARG A 563 13.97 -18.63 34.33
N LEU A 564 14.68 -17.53 34.08
CA LEU A 564 15.92 -17.18 34.74
C LEU A 564 15.74 -15.88 35.54
N THR A 565 16.18 -15.85 36.79
CA THR A 565 16.20 -14.60 37.56
C THR A 565 17.34 -13.70 37.08
N LEU A 566 17.30 -12.40 37.41
CA LEU A 566 18.45 -11.52 37.14
C LEU A 566 19.72 -12.03 37.85
N LYS A 567 19.58 -12.56 39.07
CA LYS A 567 20.69 -13.12 39.86
C LYS A 567 21.32 -14.32 39.15
N ASP A 568 20.53 -15.17 38.50
CA ASP A 568 21.04 -16.28 37.70
C ASP A 568 21.87 -15.80 36.51
N LEU A 569 21.40 -14.77 35.80
CA LEU A 569 22.10 -14.21 34.64
C LEU A 569 23.41 -13.51 35.02
N MET A 570 23.45 -12.88 36.20
CA MET A 570 24.62 -12.17 36.72
C MET A 570 25.67 -13.08 37.36
N ASP A 571 25.34 -14.35 37.64
CA ASP A 571 26.24 -15.30 38.28
C ASP A 571 27.33 -15.79 37.29
N PRO A 572 28.61 -15.40 37.47
CA PRO A 572 29.68 -15.77 36.56
C PRO A 572 29.98 -17.28 36.57
N THR A 573 29.53 -18.01 37.61
CA THR A 573 29.66 -19.48 37.68
C THR A 573 28.65 -20.19 36.78
N LYS A 574 27.50 -19.54 36.50
CA LYS A 574 26.45 -20.07 35.62
C LYS A 574 26.65 -19.65 34.17
N PHE A 575 26.99 -18.39 33.94
CA PHE A 575 27.16 -17.86 32.59
C PHE A 575 28.42 -17.00 32.44
N PRO A 576 29.17 -17.14 31.34
CA PRO A 576 30.32 -16.29 31.06
C PRO A 576 29.86 -14.86 30.75
N GLN A 577 30.53 -13.89 31.37
CA GLN A 577 30.25 -12.47 31.15
C GLN A 577 31.12 -11.91 30.01
N ALA A 578 30.61 -10.90 29.32
CA ALA A 578 31.31 -10.19 28.25
C ALA A 578 31.03 -8.68 28.33
N GLU A 579 31.98 -7.90 27.83
CA GLU A 579 31.87 -6.45 27.64
C GLU A 579 31.98 -6.11 26.17
N LEU A 580 31.10 -5.25 25.68
CA LEU A 580 31.08 -4.80 24.29
C LEU A 580 30.92 -3.27 24.22
N THR A 581 31.86 -2.60 23.55
CA THR A 581 31.72 -1.19 23.16
C THR A 581 30.85 -1.11 21.91
N VAL A 582 29.66 -0.51 22.02
CA VAL A 582 28.68 -0.47 20.95
C VAL A 582 28.13 0.94 20.80
N SER A 583 28.11 1.45 19.56
CA SER A 583 27.26 2.59 19.19
C SER A 583 25.86 2.09 18.88
N LEU A 584 24.88 2.64 19.58
CA LEU A 584 23.49 2.51 19.19
C LEU A 584 23.10 3.76 18.41
N GLN A 585 22.59 3.56 17.20
CA GLN A 585 22.07 4.64 16.36
C GLN A 585 20.60 4.37 16.07
N CYS A 586 19.76 5.40 16.24
CA CYS A 586 18.37 5.34 15.83
C CYS A 586 18.31 5.26 14.30
N SER A 587 17.39 4.47 13.72
CA SER A 587 17.17 4.58 12.27
C SER A 587 16.61 5.94 11.86
N GLY A 588 16.07 6.71 12.80
CA GLY A 588 15.53 8.04 12.56
C GLY A 588 16.55 9.17 12.62
N THR A 589 17.82 8.92 12.94
CA THR A 589 18.86 9.97 13.00
C THR A 589 18.87 10.79 11.71
N ARG A 590 19.00 12.12 11.80
CA ARG A 590 18.98 13.09 10.68
C ARG A 590 17.65 13.19 9.91
N ARG A 591 16.53 12.79 10.53
CA ARG A 591 15.20 12.88 9.89
C ARG A 591 14.79 14.32 9.58
N THR A 592 15.20 15.29 10.39
CA THR A 592 14.85 16.70 10.18
C THR A 592 15.29 17.22 8.80
N GLU A 593 16.43 16.73 8.27
CA GLU A 593 16.93 17.08 6.93
C GLU A 593 16.01 16.58 5.82
N GLN A 594 15.46 15.38 5.98
CA GLN A 594 14.50 14.83 5.03
C GLN A 594 13.18 15.59 5.08
N ILE A 595 12.65 15.85 6.29
CA ILE A 595 11.38 16.57 6.48
C ILE A 595 11.46 17.98 5.90
N GLY A 596 12.60 18.68 6.08
CA GLY A 596 12.79 20.05 5.60
C GLY A 596 12.74 20.20 4.09
N LEU A 597 13.16 19.19 3.33
CA LEU A 597 13.15 19.22 1.85
C LEU A 597 11.91 18.53 1.25
N TYR A 598 11.47 17.45 1.87
CA TYR A 598 10.43 16.58 1.37
C TYR A 598 9.60 16.10 2.57
N PRO A 599 8.52 16.81 2.93
CA PRO A 599 7.69 16.42 4.05
C PRO A 599 7.19 15.00 3.84
N GLY A 600 7.47 14.14 4.82
CA GLY A 600 6.99 12.78 4.91
C GLY A 600 5.95 12.67 6.02
N ASP A 601 5.08 11.68 5.94
CA ASP A 601 4.02 11.48 6.92
C ASP A 601 4.45 10.45 7.96
N GLY A 602 4.12 10.72 9.22
CA GLY A 602 4.30 9.74 10.30
C GLY A 602 3.13 8.79 10.39
N ASP A 603 3.40 7.58 10.88
CA ASP A 603 2.31 6.72 11.32
C ASP A 603 1.67 7.32 12.60
N GLU A 604 0.86 6.57 13.33
CA GLU A 604 0.22 7.07 14.55
C GLU A 604 1.21 7.62 15.60
N LEU A 605 2.48 7.21 15.56
CA LEU A 605 3.53 7.82 16.37
C LEU A 605 3.96 9.15 15.74
N ILE A 606 3.96 10.22 16.54
CA ILE A 606 4.61 11.47 16.14
C ILE A 606 6.05 11.15 15.73
N ASN A 607 6.36 11.31 14.45
CA ASN A 607 7.71 11.12 13.94
C ASN A 607 8.61 12.19 14.55
N ALA A 608 9.36 11.81 15.59
CA ALA A 608 10.36 12.66 16.21
C ALA A 608 11.31 13.23 15.13
N PRO A 609 11.42 14.56 14.97
CA PRO A 609 12.30 15.21 14.00
C PRO A 609 13.73 15.19 14.54
N TRP A 610 14.33 14.00 14.56
CA TRP A 610 15.70 13.80 15.02
C TRP A 610 16.68 14.61 14.16
N GLY A 611 17.61 15.31 14.80
CA GLY A 611 18.84 15.80 14.20
C GLY A 611 19.93 14.73 14.21
N GLU A 612 21.17 15.18 14.31
CA GLU A 612 22.38 14.37 14.26
C GLU A 612 22.63 13.63 15.59
N GLY A 613 21.94 14.02 16.66
CA GLY A 613 22.23 13.58 18.03
C GLY A 613 21.53 12.29 18.50
N ALA A 614 20.82 11.60 17.61
CA ALA A 614 20.15 10.33 17.88
C ALA A 614 21.09 9.10 17.78
N ILE A 615 22.32 9.24 18.29
CA ILE A 615 23.36 8.22 18.35
C ILE A 615 24.14 8.36 19.67
N GLY A 616 24.67 7.25 20.18
CA GLY A 616 25.54 7.27 21.35
C GLY A 616 26.33 5.97 21.49
N THR A 617 27.50 6.05 22.10
CA THR A 617 28.41 4.91 22.29
C THR A 617 28.57 4.62 23.77
N ALA A 618 28.42 3.35 24.14
CA ALA A 618 28.64 2.91 25.52
C ALA A 618 29.28 1.53 25.57
N VAL A 619 29.91 1.22 26.71
CA VAL A 619 30.37 -0.12 27.04
C VAL A 619 29.24 -0.84 27.77
N TYR A 620 28.75 -1.93 27.19
CA TYR A 620 27.72 -2.77 27.80
C TYR A 620 28.34 -4.02 28.37
N ARG A 621 28.00 -4.35 29.62
CA ARG A 621 28.40 -5.60 30.27
C ARG A 621 27.19 -6.49 30.52
N GLY A 622 27.35 -7.77 30.23
CA GLY A 622 26.26 -8.74 30.28
C GLY A 622 26.68 -10.16 29.94
N VAL A 623 25.71 -10.98 29.56
CA VAL A 623 25.94 -12.36 29.07
C VAL A 623 25.58 -12.47 27.58
N PRO A 624 26.42 -13.10 26.74
CA PRO A 624 26.04 -13.35 25.35
C PRO A 624 24.83 -14.27 25.26
N LEU A 625 23.80 -13.87 24.52
CA LEU A 625 22.55 -14.62 24.38
C LEU A 625 22.80 -16.04 23.84
N LYS A 626 23.77 -16.20 22.94
CA LYS A 626 24.23 -17.51 22.44
C LYS A 626 24.60 -18.48 23.57
N LYS A 627 25.29 -17.98 24.60
CA LYS A 627 25.75 -18.80 25.74
C LYS A 627 24.56 -19.19 26.62
N VAL A 628 23.64 -18.26 26.88
CA VAL A 628 22.41 -18.55 27.63
C VAL A 628 21.57 -19.62 26.92
N LEU A 629 21.36 -19.49 25.60
CA LEU A 629 20.64 -20.49 24.82
C LEU A 629 21.31 -21.87 24.88
N LYS A 630 22.65 -21.92 24.79
CA LYS A 630 23.40 -23.18 24.85
C LYS A 630 23.35 -23.81 26.25
N ILE A 631 23.61 -23.05 27.30
CA ILE A 631 23.78 -23.54 28.67
C ILE A 631 22.43 -23.83 29.33
N ALA A 632 21.51 -22.87 29.30
CA ALA A 632 20.24 -22.99 30.00
C ALA A 632 19.19 -23.76 29.19
N CYS A 633 19.10 -23.49 27.89
CA CYS A 633 18.05 -24.06 27.03
C CYS A 633 18.46 -25.34 26.32
N GLY A 634 19.75 -25.75 26.39
CA GLY A 634 20.28 -26.89 25.64
C GLY A 634 20.38 -26.64 24.13
N GLY A 635 20.33 -25.39 23.68
CA GLY A 635 20.30 -25.00 22.27
C GLY A 635 18.89 -24.71 21.74
N VAL A 636 18.80 -24.56 20.42
CA VAL A 636 17.57 -24.25 19.69
C VAL A 636 17.24 -25.40 18.73
N LYS A 637 15.96 -25.53 18.38
CA LYS A 637 15.51 -26.54 17.41
C LYS A 637 15.94 -26.15 15.98
N PRO A 638 16.07 -27.11 15.05
CA PRO A 638 16.54 -26.86 13.68
C PRO A 638 15.67 -25.87 12.89
N GLU A 639 14.37 -25.79 13.19
CA GLU A 639 13.41 -24.91 12.52
C GLU A 639 13.57 -23.44 12.93
N CYS A 640 14.34 -23.16 13.99
CA CYS A 640 14.53 -21.82 14.51
C CYS A 640 15.40 -20.95 13.56
N GLN A 641 14.80 -19.88 13.03
CA GLN A 641 15.47 -18.91 12.17
C GLN A 641 15.61 -17.53 12.81
N HIS A 642 14.79 -17.19 13.81
CA HIS A 642 14.74 -15.87 14.43
C HIS A 642 14.67 -15.95 15.96
N MET A 643 15.22 -14.94 16.63
CA MET A 643 15.04 -14.68 18.06
C MET A 643 14.21 -13.42 18.23
N GLU A 644 13.01 -13.56 18.78
CA GLU A 644 12.13 -12.46 19.16
C GLU A 644 12.45 -12.00 20.57
N PHE A 645 12.47 -10.68 20.77
CA PHE A 645 12.70 -10.00 22.03
C PHE A 645 11.49 -9.15 22.36
N ILE A 646 10.88 -9.40 23.52
CA ILE A 646 9.68 -8.71 23.97
C ILE A 646 10.02 -7.86 25.20
N GLY A 647 9.84 -6.55 25.06
CA GLY A 647 10.00 -5.54 26.11
C GLY A 647 8.74 -5.42 26.98
N ALA A 648 8.92 -5.05 28.25
CA ALA A 648 7.81 -4.89 29.19
C ALA A 648 7.00 -3.59 28.98
N ASP A 649 7.48 -2.69 28.12
CA ASP A 649 6.79 -1.44 27.79
C ASP A 649 5.50 -1.69 26.99
N THR A 650 4.54 -0.79 27.21
CA THR A 650 3.23 -0.81 26.54
C THR A 650 3.31 -0.02 25.25
N TYR A 651 2.88 -0.65 24.17
CA TYR A 651 2.87 -0.09 22.82
C TYR A 651 1.44 -0.04 22.29
N PHE A 652 1.10 0.97 21.48
CA PHE A 652 -0.24 1.19 20.94
C PHE A 652 -0.20 1.33 19.43
N LYS A 653 -1.17 0.71 18.74
CA LYS A 653 -1.39 0.91 17.31
C LYS A 653 -2.85 0.66 16.95
N LYS A 654 -3.50 1.58 16.26
CA LYS A 654 -4.89 1.47 15.77
C LYS A 654 -5.88 1.02 16.84
N LEU A 655 -5.76 1.58 18.05
CA LEU A 655 -6.54 1.22 19.24
C LEU A 655 -6.29 -0.20 19.76
N GLU A 656 -5.25 -0.88 19.29
CA GLU A 656 -4.76 -2.15 19.82
C GLU A 656 -3.57 -1.92 20.75
N VAL A 657 -3.44 -2.78 21.75
CA VAL A 657 -2.41 -2.72 22.78
C VAL A 657 -1.47 -3.89 22.60
N PHE A 658 -0.17 -3.59 22.61
CA PHE A 658 0.90 -4.57 22.45
C PHE A 658 2.00 -4.34 23.47
N ASN A 659 2.95 -5.26 23.46
CA ASN A 659 4.30 -4.99 23.97
C ASN A 659 5.22 -4.62 22.82
N TYR A 660 6.31 -3.90 23.12
CA TYR A 660 7.39 -3.74 22.16
C TYR A 660 7.98 -5.11 21.81
N ALA A 661 7.87 -5.52 20.55
CA ALA A 661 8.36 -6.82 20.09
C ALA A 661 9.07 -6.68 18.75
N VAL A 662 10.30 -7.18 18.69
CA VAL A 662 11.16 -7.19 17.51
C VAL A 662 11.93 -8.50 17.45
N SER A 663 12.51 -8.83 16.30
CA SER A 663 13.35 -10.03 16.18
C SER A 663 14.63 -9.78 15.42
N VAL A 664 15.63 -10.61 15.68
CA VAL A 664 16.85 -10.70 14.88
C VAL A 664 17.03 -12.11 14.33
N PRO A 665 17.66 -12.28 13.16
CA PRO A 665 18.00 -13.61 12.65
C PRO A 665 18.88 -14.38 13.65
N TYR A 666 18.60 -15.65 13.86
CA TYR A 666 19.39 -16.51 14.76
C TYR A 666 20.85 -16.61 14.32
N ARG A 667 21.13 -16.47 13.01
CA ARG A 667 22.51 -16.36 12.49
C ARG A 667 23.29 -15.23 13.16
N LYS A 668 22.67 -14.06 13.43
CA LYS A 668 23.31 -12.93 14.12
C LYS A 668 23.57 -13.25 15.59
N VAL A 669 22.64 -13.94 16.26
CA VAL A 669 22.83 -14.37 17.66
C VAL A 669 23.98 -15.37 17.77
N ARG A 670 24.15 -16.27 16.79
CA ARG A 670 25.21 -17.29 16.80
C ARG A 670 26.59 -16.73 16.42
N GLN A 671 26.64 -15.62 15.69
CA GLN A 671 27.85 -14.99 15.19
C GLN A 671 28.55 -14.20 16.30
N ASN A 672 29.83 -14.49 16.53
CA ASN A 672 30.78 -13.70 17.32
C ASN A 672 30.35 -13.25 18.74
N GLU A 673 29.28 -13.82 19.30
CA GLU A 673 28.80 -13.52 20.66
C GLU A 673 28.39 -12.05 20.87
N GLU A 674 28.00 -11.37 19.79
CA GLU A 674 27.77 -9.91 19.77
C GLU A 674 26.33 -9.47 20.08
N VAL A 675 25.48 -10.43 20.49
CA VAL A 675 24.14 -10.15 21.00
C VAL A 675 24.16 -10.40 22.50
N LEU A 676 24.08 -9.32 23.27
CA LEU A 676 24.30 -9.31 24.71
C LEU A 676 22.99 -9.08 25.46
N LEU A 677 22.78 -9.84 26.54
CA LEU A 677 21.80 -9.50 27.58
C LEU A 677 22.53 -8.67 28.64
N ALA A 678 22.35 -7.36 28.59
CA ALA A 678 23.12 -6.38 29.37
C ALA A 678 22.34 -5.85 30.57
N TRP A 679 23.01 -5.79 31.73
CA TRP A 679 22.50 -5.22 32.98
C TRP A 679 23.36 -4.05 33.50
N GLU A 680 24.42 -3.70 32.77
CA GLU A 680 25.37 -2.65 33.11
C GLU A 680 25.76 -1.87 31.84
N MET A 681 25.94 -0.55 31.99
CA MET A 681 26.26 0.40 30.94
C MET A 681 27.29 1.41 31.46
N ASN A 682 28.44 1.51 30.80
CA ASN A 682 29.58 2.34 31.18
C ASN A 682 30.06 2.11 32.62
N GLY A 683 30.19 0.85 33.04
CA GLY A 683 30.66 0.50 34.39
C GLY A 683 29.65 0.74 35.51
N LYS A 684 28.42 1.17 35.18
CA LYS A 684 27.35 1.50 36.14
C LYS A 684 26.12 0.62 35.88
N PRO A 685 25.30 0.34 36.91
CA PRO A 685 24.02 -0.36 36.70
C PRO A 685 23.21 0.29 35.58
N LEU A 686 22.58 -0.54 34.74
CA LEU A 686 21.82 -0.07 33.59
C LEU A 686 20.70 0.89 34.05
N PRO A 687 20.69 2.16 33.59
CA PRO A 687 19.65 3.11 33.96
C PRO A 687 18.25 2.60 33.59
N LYS A 688 17.23 2.92 34.39
CA LYS A 688 15.85 2.47 34.16
C LYS A 688 15.36 2.93 32.79
N ILE A 689 15.66 4.17 32.37
CA ILE A 689 15.26 4.71 31.06
C ILE A 689 15.93 4.00 29.86
N HIS A 690 17.08 3.37 30.11
CA HIS A 690 17.87 2.62 29.12
C HIS A 690 17.60 1.11 29.13
N GLY A 691 16.60 0.67 29.89
CA GLY A 691 16.15 -0.72 29.89
C GLY A 691 16.48 -1.50 31.15
N GLY A 692 16.90 -0.84 32.23
CA GLY A 692 17.11 -1.51 33.52
C GLY A 692 15.85 -2.28 33.98
N PRO A 693 15.98 -3.51 34.50
CA PRO A 693 17.22 -4.16 34.92
C PRO A 693 17.96 -4.94 33.82
N LEU A 694 17.34 -5.21 32.67
CA LEU A 694 17.94 -6.00 31.59
C LEU A 694 17.48 -5.52 30.21
N ARG A 695 18.44 -5.35 29.29
CA ARG A 695 18.18 -5.07 27.87
C ARG A 695 18.92 -6.04 26.97
N VAL A 696 18.43 -6.18 25.74
CA VAL A 696 19.21 -6.74 24.63
C VAL A 696 20.05 -5.64 23.99
N VAL A 697 21.30 -5.93 23.66
CA VAL A 697 22.18 -5.09 22.83
C VAL A 697 22.58 -5.92 21.61
N VAL A 698 22.20 -5.45 20.42
CA VAL A 698 22.52 -6.09 19.13
C VAL A 698 23.52 -5.21 18.40
N SER A 699 24.79 -5.62 18.39
CA SER A 699 25.84 -4.83 17.76
C SER A 699 25.66 -4.67 16.24
N GLY A 700 25.98 -3.48 15.72
CA GLY A 700 25.94 -3.18 14.28
C GLY A 700 24.55 -3.17 13.65
N TYR A 701 23.49 -3.32 14.45
CA TYR A 701 22.09 -3.26 14.01
C TYR A 701 21.48 -1.92 14.42
N ILE A 702 20.34 -1.59 13.80
CA ILE A 702 19.56 -0.42 14.19
C ILE A 702 19.20 -0.50 15.68
N GLY A 703 19.16 0.65 16.35
CA GLY A 703 18.87 0.74 17.79
C GLY A 703 17.54 0.07 18.19
N ALA A 704 16.56 0.03 17.28
CA ALA A 704 15.26 -0.62 17.49
C ALA A 704 15.37 -2.14 17.77
N ARG A 705 16.43 -2.83 17.31
CA ARG A 705 16.59 -4.27 17.60
C ARG A 705 17.23 -4.55 18.96
N SER A 706 17.70 -3.52 19.65
CA SER A 706 18.28 -3.59 21.01
C SER A 706 17.20 -3.33 22.07
N THR A 707 16.26 -4.28 22.19
CA THR A 707 15.06 -4.19 23.04
C THR A 707 15.38 -3.90 24.50
N LYS A 708 14.72 -2.88 25.04
CA LYS A 708 14.81 -2.49 26.46
C LYS A 708 13.79 -3.24 27.30
N TRP A 709 14.06 -3.36 28.60
CA TRP A 709 13.17 -4.02 29.56
C TRP A 709 12.72 -5.41 29.07
N VAL A 710 13.64 -6.15 28.45
CA VAL A 710 13.30 -7.44 27.85
C VAL A 710 12.84 -8.37 28.97
N TYR A 711 11.68 -8.98 28.87
CA TYR A 711 11.21 -9.95 29.88
C TYR A 711 10.94 -11.32 29.28
N LYS A 712 10.86 -11.40 27.94
CA LYS A 712 10.61 -12.64 27.22
C LYS A 712 11.38 -12.70 25.91
N ILE A 713 11.93 -13.87 25.62
CA ILE A 713 12.61 -14.20 24.36
C ILE A 713 11.98 -15.46 23.77
N ASN A 714 11.57 -15.41 22.50
CA ASN A 714 11.03 -16.57 21.80
C ASN A 714 11.93 -16.94 20.62
N ALA A 715 12.29 -18.22 20.52
CA ALA A 715 12.86 -18.78 19.30
C ALA A 715 11.73 -19.05 18.28
N LEU A 716 11.81 -18.47 17.09
CA LEU A 716 10.77 -18.50 16.06
C LEU A 716 11.32 -19.02 14.72
N SER A 717 10.44 -19.59 13.89
CA SER A 717 10.76 -20.00 12.52
C SER A 717 10.69 -18.84 11.52
N VAL A 718 10.01 -17.76 11.89
CA VAL A 718 9.80 -16.56 11.07
C VAL A 718 10.09 -15.29 11.91
N PRO A 719 10.30 -14.12 11.28
CA PRO A 719 10.42 -12.86 12.01
C PRO A 719 9.23 -12.58 12.93
N SER A 720 9.44 -11.80 13.98
CA SER A 720 8.38 -11.39 14.91
C SER A 720 7.20 -10.72 14.17
N TYR A 721 5.98 -11.07 14.58
CA TYR A 721 4.75 -10.43 14.10
C TYR A 721 4.45 -9.10 14.83
N GLY A 722 5.31 -8.67 15.75
CA GLY A 722 5.17 -7.40 16.44
C GLY A 722 5.05 -6.22 15.47
N PRO A 723 4.20 -5.22 15.76
CA PRO A 723 3.96 -4.09 14.86
C PRO A 723 5.25 -3.36 14.49
N VAL A 724 6.16 -3.24 15.46
CA VAL A 724 7.47 -2.60 15.29
C VAL A 724 8.40 -3.36 14.31
N GLN A 725 8.24 -4.67 14.22
CA GLN A 725 9.02 -5.52 13.32
C GLN A 725 8.42 -5.58 11.92
N ARG A 726 7.09 -5.70 11.85
CA ARG A 726 6.37 -6.01 10.62
C ARG A 726 5.93 -4.76 9.87
N ALA A 727 5.52 -3.70 10.55
CA ALA A 727 4.93 -2.52 9.93
C ALA A 727 5.81 -1.27 10.03
N GLU A 728 6.72 -1.24 11.00
CA GLU A 728 7.62 -0.12 11.27
C GLU A 728 9.08 -0.50 10.98
N TYR A 729 9.97 0.51 10.95
CA TYR A 729 11.39 0.31 10.67
C TYR A 729 11.65 -0.47 9.36
N LEU A 730 10.84 -0.16 8.35
CA LEU A 730 10.90 -0.74 7.01
C LEU A 730 11.55 0.24 6.04
N TYR A 731 12.42 -0.29 5.18
CA TYR A 731 13.06 0.48 4.13
C TYR A 731 12.25 0.39 2.83
N TYR A 732 11.72 1.51 2.38
CA TYR A 732 10.98 1.63 1.11
C TYR A 732 11.81 2.28 0.01
N ASN A 733 11.40 2.09 -1.24
CA ASN A 733 11.91 2.87 -2.37
C ASN A 733 11.35 4.31 -2.34
N GLN A 734 11.98 5.23 -3.08
CA GLN A 734 11.64 6.67 -3.10
C GLN A 734 10.29 7.00 -3.75
N GLN A 735 9.66 6.05 -4.43
CA GLN A 735 8.38 6.24 -5.12
C GLN A 735 7.17 5.87 -4.25
N ILE A 736 7.42 5.31 -3.07
CA ILE A 736 6.41 4.89 -2.11
C ILE A 736 6.21 5.98 -1.05
N GLY A 737 4.96 6.42 -0.94
CA GLY A 737 4.40 7.38 0.02
C GLY A 737 3.26 6.78 0.86
N LYS A 738 2.55 7.58 1.67
CA LYS A 738 1.47 7.12 2.59
C LYS A 738 0.45 6.27 1.89
N HIS A 739 -0.09 6.85 0.84
CA HIS A 739 -1.32 6.37 0.22
C HIS A 739 -1.06 5.18 -0.71
N ASN A 740 0.20 4.88 -1.03
CA ASN A 740 0.62 3.74 -1.84
C ASN A 740 1.64 2.82 -1.14
N SER A 741 1.90 3.01 0.15
CA SER A 741 2.77 2.11 0.94
C SER A 741 2.01 0.86 1.37
N LEU A 742 2.52 -0.29 0.94
CA LEU A 742 2.16 -1.59 1.50
C LEU A 742 3.34 -2.08 2.33
N ILE A 743 3.07 -2.69 3.48
CA ILE A 743 4.10 -3.23 4.39
C ILE A 743 5.13 -4.10 3.65
N SER A 744 4.71 -4.91 2.69
CA SER A 744 5.60 -5.75 1.89
C SER A 744 6.57 -5.03 0.97
N ASN A 745 6.27 -3.78 0.63
CA ASN A 745 7.12 -3.02 -0.28
C ASN A 745 8.40 -2.58 0.43
N GLY A 746 8.42 -2.65 1.75
CA GLY A 746 9.59 -2.36 2.56
C GLY A 746 10.20 -3.63 3.12
N PHE A 747 11.53 -3.64 3.26
CA PHE A 747 12.23 -4.69 4.00
C PHE A 747 12.57 -4.21 5.40
N SER A 748 12.47 -5.09 6.39
CA SER A 748 12.85 -4.79 7.76
C SER A 748 14.33 -4.47 7.85
N ILE A 749 14.65 -3.30 8.39
CA ILE A 749 16.03 -2.87 8.55
C ILE A 749 16.66 -3.69 9.68
N GLY A 750 17.83 -4.25 9.37
CA GLY A 750 18.67 -4.99 10.31
C GLY A 750 19.93 -4.21 10.63
N GLN A 751 20.92 -4.29 9.75
CA GLN A 751 22.22 -3.63 9.90
C GLN A 751 22.11 -2.12 9.65
N MET A 752 22.88 -1.32 10.40
CA MET A 752 23.03 0.10 10.08
C MET A 752 23.98 0.30 8.90
N PRO A 753 23.62 1.13 7.90
CA PRO A 753 24.54 1.55 6.85
C PRO A 753 25.60 2.51 7.40
N VAL A 754 26.58 2.84 6.55
CA VAL A 754 27.54 3.90 6.83
C VAL A 754 26.82 5.24 7.01
N SER A 755 27.26 6.01 8.00
CA SER A 755 26.67 7.28 8.43
C SER A 755 27.74 8.23 8.95
N SER A 756 27.57 9.52 8.69
CA SER A 756 28.33 10.57 9.37
C SER A 756 27.53 11.85 9.54
N ALA A 757 28.04 12.76 10.36
CA ALA A 757 27.50 14.09 10.53
C ALA A 757 28.58 15.06 11.00
N ILE A 758 28.48 16.32 10.54
CA ILE A 758 29.25 17.44 11.06
C ILE A 758 28.49 17.96 12.28
N MET A 759 29.18 18.07 13.42
CA MET A 759 28.61 18.55 14.68
C MET A 759 28.97 20.01 14.95
N SER A 760 30.09 20.48 14.41
CA SER A 760 30.51 21.88 14.41
C SER A 760 31.32 22.16 13.14
N PRO A 761 31.11 23.30 12.46
CA PRO A 761 30.15 24.36 12.78
C PRO A 761 28.69 23.96 12.55
N ARG A 762 27.73 24.72 13.09
CA ARG A 762 26.28 24.47 12.89
C ARG A 762 25.79 25.07 11.57
N ASP A 763 24.68 24.53 11.07
CA ASP A 763 23.99 25.11 9.91
C ASP A 763 23.73 26.62 10.11
N LYS A 764 24.17 27.43 9.15
CA LYS A 764 24.08 28.90 9.11
C LYS A 764 24.79 29.62 10.26
N GLU A 765 25.75 28.97 10.92
CA GLU A 765 26.63 29.63 11.86
C GLU A 765 27.55 30.62 11.14
N VAL A 766 27.72 31.82 11.71
CA VAL A 766 28.67 32.81 11.20
C VAL A 766 30.02 32.52 11.83
N ILE A 767 31.00 32.21 10.99
CA ILE A 767 32.35 31.83 11.40
C ILE A 767 33.31 32.92 10.95
N ILE A 768 34.18 33.36 11.86
CA ILE A 768 35.31 34.22 11.52
C ILE A 768 36.55 33.32 11.48
N HIS A 769 37.26 33.30 10.37
CA HIS A 769 38.45 32.47 10.17
C HIS A 769 39.62 33.27 9.60
N ASP A 770 40.83 32.76 9.82
CA ASP A 770 42.11 33.32 9.37
C ASP A 770 42.73 32.51 8.21
N GLY A 771 41.87 31.85 7.43
CA GLY A 771 42.26 30.94 6.35
C GLY A 771 42.06 29.45 6.66
N ASN A 772 41.71 29.09 7.90
CA ASN A 772 41.32 27.72 8.25
C ASN A 772 40.02 27.67 9.07
N ILE A 773 39.17 26.68 8.82
CA ILE A 773 37.94 26.45 9.57
C ILE A 773 38.02 25.10 10.26
N HIS A 774 37.75 25.08 11.57
CA HIS A 774 37.70 23.85 12.36
C HIS A 774 36.38 23.12 12.18
N LEU A 775 36.45 21.86 11.77
CA LEU A 775 35.30 20.96 11.67
C LEU A 775 35.48 19.79 12.61
N GLU A 776 34.39 19.38 13.25
CA GLU A 776 34.35 18.16 14.04
C GLU A 776 33.01 17.44 13.91
N GLY A 777 33.05 16.11 14.03
CA GLY A 777 31.87 15.30 13.86
C GLY A 777 32.06 13.82 14.21
N TRP A 778 31.08 13.02 13.82
CA TRP A 778 31.10 11.57 14.04
C TRP A 778 30.87 10.81 12.74
N SER A 779 31.40 9.59 12.70
CA SER A 779 31.24 8.63 11.62
C SER A 779 30.99 7.23 12.20
N TYR A 780 30.09 6.46 11.61
CA TYR A 780 29.72 5.12 12.06
C TYR A 780 29.38 4.22 10.87
N SER A 781 29.66 2.93 10.99
CA SER A 781 29.11 1.90 10.09
C SER A 781 28.71 0.68 10.92
N GLY A 782 27.58 0.07 10.56
CA GLY A 782 27.08 -1.12 11.22
C GLY A 782 27.51 -2.41 10.53
N GLY A 783 26.78 -3.50 10.82
CA GLY A 783 26.92 -4.75 10.08
C GLY A 783 28.24 -5.53 10.27
N GLY A 784 29.10 -5.11 11.19
CA GLY A 784 30.45 -5.63 11.35
C GLY A 784 31.49 -4.95 10.45
N ASN A 785 31.12 -3.83 9.83
CA ASN A 785 32.08 -2.91 9.23
C ASN A 785 32.54 -1.88 10.27
N TRP A 786 33.65 -1.23 9.99
CA TRP A 786 34.16 -0.10 10.78
C TRP A 786 34.49 1.06 9.85
N VAL A 787 34.61 2.26 10.43
CA VAL A 787 35.02 3.47 9.69
C VAL A 787 36.49 3.36 9.29
N GLU A 788 36.75 3.35 7.99
CA GLU A 788 38.11 3.27 7.44
C GLU A 788 38.65 4.65 7.08
N ARG A 789 37.84 5.48 6.41
CA ARG A 789 38.23 6.83 5.98
C ARG A 789 37.06 7.80 6.11
N VAL A 790 37.34 9.02 6.57
CA VAL A 790 36.41 10.15 6.60
C VAL A 790 36.97 11.23 5.70
N GLU A 791 36.13 11.81 4.85
CA GLU A 791 36.50 12.90 3.96
C GLU A 791 35.52 14.06 4.16
N VAL A 792 36.04 15.27 4.18
CA VAL A 792 35.27 16.51 4.34
C VAL A 792 35.56 17.45 3.18
N SER A 793 34.58 18.27 2.81
CA SER A 793 34.70 19.23 1.70
C SER A 793 34.14 20.58 2.13
N PRO A 794 34.82 21.70 1.79
CA PRO A 794 34.35 23.06 2.07
C PRO A 794 33.49 23.69 0.96
N ASP A 795 33.28 22.98 -0.14
CA ASP A 795 32.73 23.50 -1.39
C ASP A 795 31.60 22.62 -1.97
N GLY A 796 30.78 22.02 -1.11
CA GLY A 796 29.62 21.22 -1.54
C GLY A 796 30.01 19.89 -2.22
N GLY A 797 31.22 19.40 -1.99
CA GLY A 797 31.68 18.08 -2.45
C GLY A 797 32.49 18.10 -3.75
N HIS A 798 33.00 19.26 -4.18
CA HIS A 798 33.88 19.35 -5.35
C HIS A 798 35.32 18.95 -5.01
N VAL A 799 35.87 19.45 -3.90
CA VAL A 799 37.20 19.11 -3.40
C VAL A 799 37.09 18.43 -2.03
N TRP A 800 37.77 17.29 -1.88
CA TRP A 800 37.70 16.46 -0.67
C TRP A 800 39.06 16.39 0.04
N TYR A 801 39.03 16.59 1.35
CA TYR A 801 40.17 16.45 2.25
C TYR A 801 39.94 15.25 3.17
N ALA A 802 40.89 14.33 3.21
CA ALA A 802 40.82 13.19 4.10
C ALA A 802 41.18 13.61 5.53
N VAL A 803 40.37 13.17 6.50
CA VAL A 803 40.71 13.35 7.92
C VAL A 803 41.85 12.40 8.28
N GLU A 804 42.94 12.94 8.80
CA GLU A 804 44.09 12.13 9.18
C GLU A 804 43.74 11.15 10.32
N PRO A 805 44.26 9.91 10.31
CA PRO A 805 43.94 8.91 11.33
C PRO A 805 44.21 9.34 12.77
N LYS A 806 45.20 10.22 12.99
CA LYS A 806 45.54 10.77 14.32
C LYS A 806 44.48 11.74 14.87
N ASN A 807 43.66 12.32 13.99
CA ASN A 807 42.59 13.24 14.36
C ASN A 807 41.23 12.52 14.50
N MET A 808 41.24 11.19 14.52
CA MET A 808 40.07 10.35 14.71
C MET A 808 40.24 9.49 15.97
N THR A 809 39.17 9.23 16.70
CA THR A 809 39.22 8.32 17.86
C THR A 809 39.63 6.90 17.46
N GLU A 810 40.05 6.11 18.44
CA GLU A 810 40.45 4.72 18.28
C GLU A 810 39.39 3.91 17.51
N LYS A 811 39.88 3.02 16.65
CA LYS A 811 39.04 2.16 15.81
C LYS A 811 38.45 1.04 16.65
N HIS A 812 37.13 0.95 16.66
CA HIS A 812 36.37 -0.11 17.30
C HIS A 812 35.40 -0.73 16.30
N TYR A 813 35.15 -2.03 16.43
CA TYR A 813 34.41 -2.80 15.42
C TYR A 813 32.90 -2.47 15.38
N HIS A 814 32.33 -2.10 16.53
CA HIS A 814 30.89 -1.82 16.67
C HIS A 814 30.61 -0.40 17.19
N ALA A 815 31.61 0.48 17.17
CA ALA A 815 31.49 1.84 17.67
C ALA A 815 31.94 2.87 16.63
N TRP A 816 31.43 4.09 16.80
CA TRP A 816 31.72 5.25 15.96
C TRP A 816 33.19 5.65 16.03
N ARG A 817 33.58 6.55 15.13
CA ARG A 817 34.78 7.36 15.27
C ARG A 817 34.37 8.82 15.32
N LEU A 818 34.80 9.52 16.36
CA LEU A 818 34.75 10.97 16.38
C LEU A 818 35.97 11.49 15.63
N TRP A 819 35.81 12.56 14.87
CA TRP A 819 36.84 13.11 14.01
C TRP A 819 36.90 14.63 14.13
N LYS A 820 38.10 15.19 13.94
CA LYS A 820 38.34 16.64 13.90
C LYS A 820 39.28 16.98 12.74
N VAL A 821 39.12 18.13 12.12
CA VAL A 821 39.96 18.56 11.00
C VAL A 821 39.91 20.07 10.85
N ASP A 822 41.08 20.68 10.63
CA ASP A 822 41.18 22.08 10.23
C ASP A 822 41.26 22.12 8.71
N LEU A 823 40.23 22.66 8.07
CA LEU A 823 40.14 22.76 6.62
C LEU A 823 40.70 24.09 6.14
N PRO A 824 41.58 24.09 5.12
CA PRO A 824 42.03 25.32 4.49
C PRO A 824 40.88 25.93 3.68
N VAL A 825 40.47 27.12 4.05
CA VAL A 825 39.38 27.87 3.39
C VAL A 825 39.77 29.34 3.33
N GLU A 826 40.05 29.82 2.12
CA GLU A 826 40.32 31.25 1.85
C GLU A 826 39.06 32.01 1.42
N ALA A 827 38.03 31.30 0.99
CA ALA A 827 36.81 31.90 0.43
C ALA A 827 35.95 32.54 1.53
N GLU A 828 35.55 33.80 1.29
CA GLU A 828 34.58 34.52 2.10
C GLU A 828 33.17 34.38 1.50
N GLY A 829 32.14 34.18 2.32
CA GLY A 829 30.73 34.16 1.90
C GLY A 829 29.97 32.92 2.35
N TRP A 830 29.00 32.49 1.54
CA TRP A 830 28.22 31.27 1.80
C TRP A 830 29.05 30.03 1.43
N LEU A 831 29.44 29.26 2.45
CA LEU A 831 30.18 28.01 2.32
C LEU A 831 29.27 26.82 2.58
N GLU A 832 29.53 25.71 1.90
CA GLU A 832 28.78 24.46 2.05
C GLU A 832 29.74 23.34 2.47
N PHE A 833 29.68 22.99 3.76
CA PHE A 833 30.48 21.89 4.30
C PHE A 833 29.74 20.56 4.17
N VAL A 834 30.39 19.56 3.59
CA VAL A 834 29.85 18.20 3.45
C VAL A 834 30.85 17.16 3.97
N VAL A 835 30.35 16.00 4.41
CA VAL A 835 31.17 14.93 4.99
C VAL A 835 30.71 13.58 4.48
N ARG A 836 31.66 12.76 4.03
CA ARG A 836 31.37 11.37 3.65
C ARG A 836 32.31 10.41 4.35
N THR A 837 31.74 9.27 4.70
CA THR A 837 32.49 8.17 5.30
C THR A 837 32.62 7.00 4.34
N TRP A 838 33.77 6.33 4.38
CA TRP A 838 34.04 5.06 3.74
C TRP A 838 34.26 4.00 4.80
N ASP A 839 33.49 2.92 4.75
CA ASP A 839 33.67 1.80 5.66
C ASP A 839 34.67 0.76 5.14
N SER A 840 34.96 -0.24 5.96
CA SER A 840 35.88 -1.35 5.65
C SER A 840 35.51 -2.20 4.44
N SER A 841 34.28 -2.08 3.96
CA SER A 841 33.76 -2.75 2.76
C SER A 841 33.63 -1.79 1.57
N ASN A 842 34.22 -0.58 1.67
CA ASN A 842 34.12 0.51 0.69
C ASN A 842 32.68 1.00 0.44
N ASN A 843 31.75 0.82 1.37
CA ASN A 843 30.45 1.49 1.30
C ASN A 843 30.63 2.97 1.62
N THR A 844 29.82 3.83 0.99
CA THR A 844 29.77 5.27 1.27
C THR A 844 28.34 5.82 1.24
N GLU A 845 28.18 7.06 1.70
CA GLU A 845 26.90 7.75 1.81
C GLU A 845 26.45 8.31 0.44
N PRO A 846 25.13 8.29 0.14
CA PRO A 846 24.58 8.91 -1.05
C PRO A 846 24.73 10.43 -1.03
N THR A 847 24.99 11.05 -2.18
CA THR A 847 25.23 12.50 -2.31
C THR A 847 24.00 13.37 -2.13
N PHE A 848 22.81 12.85 -2.43
CA PHE A 848 21.59 13.66 -2.41
C PHE A 848 20.56 13.07 -1.45
N VAL A 849 19.92 13.96 -0.68
CA VAL A 849 18.80 13.61 0.20
C VAL A 849 17.74 12.85 -0.57
N ARG A 850 17.41 13.28 -1.80
CA ARG A 850 16.41 12.59 -2.63
C ARG A 850 16.76 11.14 -2.93
N SER A 851 18.04 10.83 -3.10
CA SER A 851 18.51 9.47 -3.35
C SER A 851 18.32 8.55 -2.15
N ALA A 852 18.24 9.13 -0.96
CA ALA A 852 18.00 8.48 0.33
C ALA A 852 16.57 8.69 0.87
N TRP A 853 15.79 9.58 0.25
CA TRP A 853 14.54 10.09 0.79
C TRP A 853 13.47 9.01 0.82
N LYS A 854 12.74 8.96 1.93
CA LYS A 854 11.71 7.96 2.20
C LYS A 854 10.53 8.54 2.92
N TYR A 855 9.44 7.82 2.77
CA TYR A 855 8.17 8.10 3.41
C TYR A 855 8.07 7.64 4.88
N VAL A 856 8.87 6.66 5.33
CA VAL A 856 8.67 5.99 6.65
C VAL A 856 9.86 6.20 7.59
N GLU A 857 9.62 5.95 8.89
CA GLU A 857 10.43 6.10 10.14
C GLU A 857 11.96 5.82 10.11
N SER A 858 12.56 5.51 8.98
CA SER A 858 13.99 5.27 8.83
C SER A 858 14.62 6.16 7.75
N VAL A 859 15.74 6.76 8.11
CA VAL A 859 16.56 7.67 7.31
C VAL A 859 17.81 6.91 6.87
N LEU A 860 18.17 6.97 5.59
CA LEU A 860 19.55 6.70 5.21
C LEU A 860 20.36 7.97 5.46
N PRO A 861 21.53 7.85 6.10
CA PRO A 861 22.51 8.94 6.16
C PRO A 861 22.87 9.42 4.75
N ILE A 862 23.16 10.70 4.60
CA ILE A 862 23.48 11.38 3.33
C ILE A 862 24.81 12.10 3.49
N ALA A 863 25.66 12.04 2.47
CA ALA A 863 26.98 12.68 2.45
C ALA A 863 26.90 14.22 2.49
#